data_AF-A0A819T4U4-F1
#
_entry.id   AF-A0A819T4U4-F1
#
_cell.length_a   1.000
_cell.length_b   1.000
_cell.length_c   1.000
_cell.angle_alpha   90.00
_cell.angle_beta   90.00
_cell.angle_gamma   90.00
#
_symmetry.space_group_name_H-M   'P 1'
#
loop_
_entity.id
_entity.type
_entity.pdbx_description
1 polymer ?
#
loop_
_entity_poly.entity_id
_entity_poly.type
_entity_poly.pdbx_seq_one_letter_code
_entity_poly.pdbx_strand_id
1 'polypeptide(L)'
;LFDYYQRALIYTPQRYQSILETLKSLLPDFICLQEVTVNFLNLLLNETWLQENNYYIIITKKVIDSNKKKSYGQMMIMKNFRPRSFSICPLDLSDDDHGATAKKSKTMKTIIIARFGLNTKITIDLVNLHLHSDHSPNASERRCQALENSFRKIKTNNCMFIGDFNFGDNNLKEQNILATYENKVHDLWKDIYHLDQNPGFTFDPSSNICARITCQSPINRRLDRYLIYALDNLSYAIEHLSMIGMEKIPIDPLNNNNNKRINQSDHYGLQLVINFRTRSINHRSALVILPTINQWSLIDSYRKQYDPSFDRWPPHINLLWPFFDLTDCQDDQENILLPLRLLLSQYQSFSVEINEIDSFIENNISYMKLNQQSTNYVKQLHEQLKQLFPQCLKNDQNSYNPHMTIAQFDNQEKLNEAKSSLTLRESFKFPVQYVYILQRPYDNDTTPFHISYQLPLGPVLQPINSKHLNCVDYKLQELFQTMNLYETDESYQRKQEKFKKLSSCFEQMFNKDTLHCFTHSFLSYGSFRIGINGQDLDTVFLLNELKSIDNETTFDRTLRQLKHDSNALNNHIVNLLETQINVNLKNEIIYYRKIQALFPIISILFNDQTKVEIFVQIEINKEQSSNFQQSIHGVYEIERLFIYVRFPPIFQHLLAFIRTWAQHVGLYGQVYCYLGGYSWAILCAYICHTYLSPIKSLSSIEHFSIDEFFSLVQKIFSTFAQFNWSSQELCLYSKSYKQMTLSNKSSVHNRGSMRIISPSPPYNNTGRSTTNSTRDLIIQEFQCVLQLLDSVNIITCEDKMNALKQILELNNDFPNEKTKSLLQLTLSSENIHELDEWIGWIKSRLVRFVNDCEEECHLIIQTQCSIEYQSNNTEAFYSLAFQLDPQTLDQHQNFFRCLKKCLHQFNLYPNRKTSMKVSYKIVSIHDWKLERMQPKLQRIIK
;
A
#
# COMPACT_ATOMS: atom_id res chain seq x y z
N LEU A 1 15.43 -30.40 24.22
CA LEU A 1 16.82 -30.81 24.58
C LEU A 1 16.86 -32.03 25.51
N PHE A 2 15.73 -32.51 26.00
CA PHE A 2 15.71 -33.62 26.94
C PHE A 2 16.16 -34.94 26.32
N ASP A 3 16.94 -35.72 27.06
CA ASP A 3 17.59 -36.91 26.51
C ASP A 3 17.73 -38.08 27.50
N TYR A 4 17.04 -38.04 28.64
CA TYR A 4 17.23 -39.07 29.67
C TYR A 4 16.54 -40.40 29.34
N TYR A 5 15.74 -40.47 28.28
CA TYR A 5 15.17 -41.70 27.75
C TYR A 5 15.97 -42.11 26.52
N GLN A 6 16.40 -43.37 26.47
CA GLN A 6 17.02 -43.97 25.28
C GLN A 6 18.30 -43.29 24.75
N ARG A 7 19.15 -42.76 25.65
CA ARG A 7 20.44 -42.08 25.34
C ARG A 7 21.31 -42.74 24.28
N ALA A 8 21.43 -44.07 24.34
CA ALA A 8 22.22 -44.85 23.39
C ALA A 8 21.61 -44.89 21.98
N LEU A 9 20.29 -44.74 21.87
CA LEU A 9 19.56 -44.72 20.59
C LEU A 9 19.57 -43.33 19.94
N ILE A 10 19.80 -42.28 20.73
CA ILE A 10 19.78 -40.88 20.26
C ILE A 10 21.16 -40.20 20.26
N TYR A 11 22.25 -40.91 20.56
CA TYR A 11 23.63 -40.41 20.42
C TYR A 11 23.85 -39.01 21.02
N THR A 12 23.45 -38.84 22.29
CA THR A 12 23.49 -37.56 23.02
C THR A 12 24.80 -36.77 22.89
N PRO A 13 26.00 -37.35 23.09
CA PRO A 13 27.24 -36.57 23.06
C PRO A 13 27.47 -35.86 21.72
N GLN A 14 27.25 -36.57 20.61
CA GLN A 14 27.39 -36.04 19.25
C GLN A 14 26.37 -34.93 18.97
N ARG A 15 25.11 -35.11 19.42
CA ARG A 15 24.07 -34.10 19.27
C ARG A 15 24.38 -32.83 20.04
N TYR A 16 24.82 -32.96 21.29
CA TYR A 16 25.20 -31.79 22.10
C TYR A 16 26.31 -30.98 21.44
N GLN A 17 27.36 -31.64 20.96
CA GLN A 17 28.45 -30.97 20.25
C GLN A 17 27.94 -30.23 19.00
N SER A 18 27.12 -30.89 18.18
CA SER A 18 26.58 -30.25 16.98
C SER A 18 25.63 -29.08 17.26
N ILE A 19 24.85 -29.15 18.35
CA ILE A 19 24.02 -28.02 18.79
C ILE A 19 24.92 -26.84 19.20
N LEU A 20 26.00 -27.08 19.95
CA LEU A 20 26.95 -26.03 20.34
C LEU A 20 27.61 -25.40 19.12
N GLU A 21 28.03 -26.20 18.14
CA GLU A 21 28.58 -25.70 16.87
C GLU A 21 27.57 -24.87 16.08
N THR A 22 26.30 -25.31 16.04
CA THR A 22 25.22 -24.55 15.40
C THR A 22 25.03 -23.19 16.08
N LEU A 23 24.92 -23.16 17.41
CA LEU A 23 24.80 -21.91 18.17
C LEU A 23 26.01 -20.99 17.99
N LYS A 24 27.22 -21.56 17.98
CA LYS A 24 28.48 -20.85 17.74
C LYS A 24 28.56 -20.26 16.33
N SER A 25 28.05 -20.96 15.32
CA SER A 25 28.04 -20.46 13.93
C SER A 25 27.05 -19.31 13.73
N LEU A 26 25.91 -19.34 14.45
CA LEU A 26 24.85 -18.35 14.34
C LEU A 26 25.13 -17.08 15.17
N LEU A 27 25.87 -17.20 16.28
CA LEU A 27 26.14 -16.11 17.24
C LEU A 27 24.92 -15.22 17.57
N PRO A 28 23.77 -15.81 17.93
CA PRO A 28 22.52 -15.06 18.09
C PRO A 28 22.56 -14.10 19.30
N ASP A 29 21.90 -12.95 19.18
CA ASP A 29 21.79 -12.01 20.31
C ASP A 29 20.98 -12.59 21.48
N PHE A 30 20.01 -13.46 21.19
CA PHE A 30 19.15 -14.11 22.17
C PHE A 30 19.02 -15.61 21.88
N ILE A 31 19.12 -16.44 22.93
CA ILE A 31 18.91 -17.89 22.85
C ILE A 31 17.89 -18.28 23.91
N CYS A 32 16.79 -18.93 23.50
CA CYS A 32 15.81 -19.53 24.40
C CYS A 32 15.87 -21.05 24.26
N LEU A 33 16.20 -21.75 25.34
CA LEU A 33 16.29 -23.21 25.36
C LEU A 33 15.33 -23.80 26.40
N GLN A 34 14.62 -24.84 25.99
CA GLN A 34 13.77 -25.65 26.83
C GLN A 34 14.41 -27.03 27.07
N GLU A 35 14.14 -27.57 28.25
CA GLU A 35 14.62 -28.87 28.71
C GLU A 35 16.14 -29.05 28.76
N VAL A 36 16.84 -28.00 29.19
CA VAL A 36 18.29 -27.99 29.41
C VAL A 36 18.65 -28.92 30.57
N THR A 37 19.58 -29.84 30.31
CA THR A 37 20.14 -30.75 31.32
C THR A 37 21.43 -30.18 31.92
N VAL A 38 21.81 -30.65 33.11
CA VAL A 38 23.10 -30.29 33.75
C VAL A 38 24.29 -30.57 32.82
N ASN A 39 24.24 -31.70 32.09
CA ASN A 39 25.33 -32.12 31.22
C ASN A 39 25.51 -31.16 30.03
N PHE A 40 24.41 -30.76 29.38
CA PHE A 40 24.47 -29.77 28.30
C PHE A 40 24.94 -28.41 28.83
N LEU A 41 24.44 -27.98 30.00
CA LEU A 41 24.87 -26.74 30.63
C LEU A 41 26.39 -26.71 30.88
N ASN A 42 26.96 -27.80 31.41
CA ASN A 42 28.40 -27.88 31.66
C ASN A 42 29.23 -27.79 30.38
N LEU A 43 28.79 -28.43 29.28
CA LEU A 43 29.47 -28.31 27.99
C LEU A 43 29.38 -26.88 27.46
N LEU A 44 28.19 -26.29 27.49
CA LEU A 44 27.97 -24.92 27.05
C LEU A 44 28.83 -23.92 27.83
N LEU A 45 28.91 -24.04 29.16
CA LEU A 45 29.71 -23.14 29.99
C LEU A 45 31.23 -23.25 29.75
N ASN A 46 31.70 -24.35 29.14
CA ASN A 46 33.10 -24.53 28.74
C ASN A 46 33.42 -23.90 27.38
N GLU A 47 32.43 -23.44 26.62
CA GLU A 47 32.66 -22.79 25.33
C GLU A 47 33.22 -21.38 25.50
N THR A 48 34.39 -21.10 24.90
CA THR A 48 35.08 -19.80 25.06
C THR A 48 34.31 -18.66 24.39
N TRP A 49 33.58 -18.93 23.30
CA TRP A 49 32.88 -17.91 22.53
C TRP A 49 31.79 -17.20 23.33
N LEU A 50 31.24 -17.82 24.38
CA LEU A 50 30.26 -17.18 25.26
C LEU A 50 30.89 -16.03 26.07
N GLN A 51 32.11 -16.25 26.55
CA GLN A 51 32.86 -15.25 27.32
C GLN A 51 33.40 -14.15 26.39
N GLU A 52 33.97 -14.54 25.24
CA GLU A 52 34.49 -13.62 24.22
C GLU A 52 33.42 -12.64 23.70
N ASN A 53 32.15 -13.05 23.71
CA ASN A 53 31.02 -12.26 23.23
C ASN A 53 30.13 -11.69 24.36
N ASN A 54 30.58 -11.73 25.62
CA ASN A 54 29.87 -11.17 26.78
C ASN A 54 28.41 -11.65 26.94
N TYR A 55 28.18 -12.96 26.90
CA TYR A 55 26.85 -13.51 27.11
C TYR A 55 26.42 -13.57 28.58
N TYR A 56 25.18 -13.18 28.86
CA TYR A 56 24.50 -13.33 30.14
C TYR A 56 23.52 -14.51 30.10
N ILE A 57 23.49 -15.31 31.16
CA ILE A 57 22.67 -16.53 31.24
C ILE A 57 21.67 -16.42 32.41
N ILE A 58 20.38 -16.59 32.12
CA ILE A 58 19.32 -16.82 33.11
C ILE A 58 18.92 -18.29 33.05
N ILE A 59 19.03 -19.01 34.16
CA ILE A 59 18.62 -20.42 34.24
C ILE A 59 17.66 -20.68 35.39
N THR A 60 16.76 -21.63 35.17
CA THR A 60 15.88 -22.12 36.25
C THR A 60 16.66 -22.99 37.25
N LYS A 61 16.35 -22.86 38.55
CA LYS A 61 17.03 -23.61 39.64
C LYS A 61 17.05 -25.13 39.43
N LYS A 62 16.04 -25.70 38.75
CA LYS A 62 15.97 -27.14 38.45
C LYS A 62 17.16 -27.63 37.62
N VAL A 63 17.73 -26.80 36.75
CA VAL A 63 18.89 -27.18 35.93
C VAL A 63 20.12 -27.41 36.81
N ILE A 64 20.23 -26.73 37.96
CA ILE A 64 21.40 -26.78 38.86
C ILE A 64 21.21 -27.83 39.99
N ASP A 65 19.99 -28.29 40.22
CA ASP A 65 19.67 -29.22 41.32
C ASP A 65 20.18 -30.65 41.01
N SER A 66 21.45 -30.90 41.35
CA SER A 66 22.16 -32.16 41.13
C SER A 66 21.61 -33.35 41.92
N ASN A 67 20.77 -33.10 42.93
CA ASN A 67 20.23 -34.12 43.83
C ASN A 67 19.07 -34.93 43.22
N LYS A 68 18.54 -34.54 42.05
CA LYS A 68 17.46 -35.26 41.35
C LYS A 68 17.96 -35.95 40.08
N LYS A 69 17.91 -37.29 40.06
CA LYS A 69 18.10 -38.07 38.82
C LYS A 69 17.10 -37.60 37.76
N LYS A 70 17.60 -37.19 36.58
CA LYS A 70 16.83 -36.69 35.42
C LYS A 70 16.21 -35.27 35.56
N SER A 71 16.87 -34.35 36.25
CA SER A 71 16.43 -32.94 36.30
C SER A 71 16.72 -32.19 35.00
N TYR A 72 15.79 -31.33 34.59
CA TYR A 72 15.92 -30.40 33.46
C TYR A 72 15.14 -29.11 33.72
N GLY A 73 15.41 -28.07 32.94
CA GLY A 73 14.72 -26.79 33.06
C GLY A 73 14.87 -25.89 31.84
N GLN A 74 14.62 -24.60 32.00
CA GLN A 74 14.75 -23.60 30.94
C GLN A 74 15.98 -22.72 31.15
N MET A 75 16.47 -22.17 30.04
CA MET A 75 17.59 -21.23 29.98
C MET A 75 17.30 -20.15 28.95
N MET A 76 17.67 -18.92 29.27
CA MET A 76 17.70 -17.79 28.34
C MET A 76 19.12 -17.19 28.34
N ILE A 77 19.68 -16.93 27.18
CA ILE A 77 21.04 -16.40 27.00
C ILE A 77 20.97 -15.13 26.16
N MET A 78 21.73 -14.10 26.53
CA MET A 78 21.68 -12.76 25.93
C MET A 78 23.10 -12.22 25.68
N LYS A 79 23.44 -11.87 24.44
CA LYS A 79 24.74 -11.32 24.05
C LYS A 79 24.83 -9.84 24.40
N ASN A 80 25.90 -9.34 25.02
CA ASN A 80 26.15 -7.91 25.29
C ASN A 80 25.09 -7.15 26.13
N PHE A 81 23.93 -7.75 26.43
CA PHE A 81 22.81 -7.09 27.10
C PHE A 81 22.52 -7.77 28.43
N ARG A 82 22.83 -7.08 29.54
CA ARG A 82 22.27 -7.46 30.84
C ARG A 82 20.79 -7.07 30.86
N PRO A 83 19.87 -7.99 31.19
CA PRO A 83 18.45 -7.64 31.29
C PRO A 83 18.23 -6.56 32.36
N ARG A 84 17.37 -5.58 32.10
CA ARG A 84 16.99 -4.53 33.07
C ARG A 84 16.33 -5.13 34.29
N SER A 85 15.52 -6.15 34.06
CA SER A 85 14.93 -7.00 35.07
C SER A 85 14.64 -8.36 34.48
N PHE A 86 14.55 -9.39 35.33
CA PHE A 86 14.05 -10.70 34.92
C PHE A 86 13.18 -11.28 36.03
N SER A 87 12.33 -12.23 35.67
CA SER A 87 11.44 -12.92 36.61
C SER A 87 11.28 -14.38 36.18
N ILE A 88 11.21 -15.28 37.17
CA ILE A 88 10.90 -16.69 36.95
C ILE A 88 9.60 -16.98 37.68
N CYS A 89 8.53 -17.22 36.93
CA CYS A 89 7.18 -17.37 37.47
C CYS A 89 6.68 -18.81 37.30
N PRO A 90 5.83 -19.34 38.20
CA PRO A 90 5.09 -20.58 37.94
C PRO A 90 4.17 -20.43 36.72
N LEU A 91 4.12 -21.45 35.87
CA LEU A 91 3.26 -21.49 34.68
C LEU A 91 1.78 -21.60 35.07
N ASP A 92 1.47 -22.50 36.01
CA ASP A 92 0.13 -22.74 36.53
C ASP A 92 0.00 -22.01 37.87
N LEU A 93 -0.86 -20.99 37.93
CA LEU A 93 -1.27 -20.31 39.16
C LEU A 93 -2.80 -20.36 39.19
N SER A 94 -3.39 -21.04 40.16
CA SER A 94 -4.81 -20.90 40.46
C SER A 94 -5.02 -19.60 41.23
N ASP A 95 -6.09 -18.87 40.93
CA ASP A 95 -6.45 -17.62 41.62
C ASP A 95 -6.84 -17.84 43.11
N ASP A 96 -6.98 -19.10 43.56
CA ASP A 96 -7.44 -19.48 44.90
C ASP A 96 -6.34 -19.83 45.93
N ASP A 97 -5.04 -19.71 45.60
CA ASP A 97 -3.94 -20.18 46.46
C ASP A 97 -3.55 -19.20 47.60
N HIS A 98 -4.56 -18.63 48.28
CA HIS A 98 -4.41 -17.84 49.51
C HIS A 98 -4.63 -18.65 50.81
N GLY A 99 -4.77 -19.98 50.73
CA GLY A 99 -5.07 -20.85 51.88
C GLY A 99 -4.11 -22.02 52.03
N ALA A 100 -3.67 -22.27 53.27
CA ALA A 100 -2.72 -23.31 53.64
C ALA A 100 -3.11 -24.73 53.18
N THR A 101 -2.08 -25.56 52.96
CA THR A 101 -2.06 -27.02 52.69
C THR A 101 -2.06 -27.49 51.23
N ALA A 102 -1.15 -26.96 50.41
CA ALA A 102 -0.78 -27.59 49.14
C ALA A 102 -0.04 -28.93 49.39
N LYS A 103 -0.69 -30.05 49.06
CA LYS A 103 -0.09 -31.38 49.01
C LYS A 103 1.19 -31.34 48.15
N LYS A 104 2.33 -31.66 48.77
CA LYS A 104 3.60 -31.98 48.11
C LYS A 104 3.41 -33.15 47.14
N SER A 105 3.19 -32.92 45.83
CA SER A 105 3.59 -33.82 44.73
C SER A 105 3.08 -33.34 43.35
N LYS A 106 3.84 -32.47 42.67
CA LYS A 106 4.18 -32.52 41.23
C LYS A 106 4.95 -31.26 40.83
N THR A 107 5.96 -31.44 40.00
CA THR A 107 6.85 -30.39 39.51
C THR A 107 6.10 -29.31 38.73
N MET A 108 5.93 -28.10 39.28
CA MET A 108 5.38 -26.96 38.55
C MET A 108 6.33 -26.55 37.40
N LYS A 109 5.81 -26.39 36.18
CA LYS A 109 6.55 -25.73 35.08
C LYS A 109 6.69 -24.23 35.40
N THR A 110 7.71 -23.59 34.85
CA THR A 110 8.01 -22.17 35.07
C THR A 110 8.07 -21.44 33.73
N ILE A 111 8.03 -20.11 33.78
CA ILE A 111 8.28 -19.22 32.64
C ILE A 111 9.47 -18.33 33.01
N ILE A 112 10.37 -18.06 32.07
CA ILE A 112 11.39 -17.01 32.24
C ILE A 112 10.95 -15.78 31.46
N ILE A 113 10.87 -14.63 32.14
CA ILE A 113 10.61 -13.33 31.54
C ILE A 113 11.86 -12.48 31.73
N ALA A 114 12.42 -11.96 30.65
CA ALA A 114 13.55 -11.03 30.70
C ALA A 114 13.19 -9.72 29.97
N ARG A 115 13.34 -8.60 30.66
CA ARG A 115 13.11 -7.27 30.11
C ARG A 115 14.41 -6.69 29.59
N PHE A 116 14.43 -6.30 28.32
CA PHE A 116 15.56 -5.58 27.74
C PHE A 116 15.12 -4.22 27.19
N GLY A 117 16.03 -3.25 27.21
CA GLY A 117 15.77 -1.90 26.71
C GLY A 117 16.32 -1.73 25.30
N LEU A 118 15.49 -1.25 24.37
CA LEU A 118 15.95 -0.76 23.07
C LEU A 118 16.59 0.62 23.21
N ASN A 119 16.04 1.46 24.09
CA ASN A 119 16.61 2.73 24.53
C ASN A 119 16.20 3.01 25.98
N THR A 120 16.54 4.18 26.54
CA THR A 120 16.24 4.51 27.95
C THR A 120 14.76 4.39 28.31
N LYS A 121 13.83 4.62 27.37
CA LYS A 121 12.38 4.67 27.62
C LYS A 121 11.60 3.46 27.14
N ILE A 122 12.10 2.73 26.14
CA ILE A 122 11.36 1.64 25.49
C ILE A 122 12.02 0.30 25.77
N THR A 123 11.22 -0.65 26.21
CA THR A 123 11.64 -2.01 26.58
C THR A 123 10.77 -3.06 25.92
N ILE A 124 11.34 -4.23 25.67
CA ILE A 124 10.63 -5.44 25.23
C ILE A 124 10.82 -6.51 26.30
N ASP A 125 9.73 -7.20 26.62
CA ASP A 125 9.74 -8.39 27.47
C ASP A 125 9.84 -9.65 26.60
N LEU A 126 10.91 -10.43 26.77
CA LEU A 126 11.04 -11.76 26.16
C LEU A 126 10.56 -12.81 27.15
N VAL A 127 9.67 -13.66 26.68
CA VAL A 127 9.06 -14.73 27.48
C VAL A 127 9.46 -16.08 26.88
N ASN A 128 10.34 -16.79 27.58
CA ASN A 128 10.66 -18.18 27.24
C ASN A 128 9.58 -19.10 27.81
N LEU A 129 8.77 -19.67 26.92
CA LEU A 129 7.67 -20.58 27.22
C LEU A 129 8.06 -22.04 26.98
N HIS A 130 7.52 -22.89 27.85
CA HIS A 130 7.51 -24.33 27.68
C HIS A 130 6.22 -24.90 28.28
N LEU A 131 5.17 -25.00 27.47
CA LEU A 131 3.83 -25.38 27.90
C LEU A 131 3.72 -26.90 28.16
N HIS A 132 2.60 -27.37 28.71
CA HIS A 132 2.42 -28.78 29.05
C HIS A 132 2.43 -29.69 27.81
N SER A 133 3.25 -30.74 27.83
CA SER A 133 3.27 -31.75 26.77
C SER A 133 2.05 -32.66 26.86
N ASP A 134 1.76 -33.41 25.78
CA ASP A 134 0.63 -34.33 25.71
C ASP A 134 0.70 -35.50 26.71
N HIS A 135 1.86 -35.71 27.36
CA HIS A 135 2.00 -36.63 28.50
C HIS A 135 1.25 -36.17 29.75
N SER A 136 0.78 -34.91 29.79
CA SER A 136 0.09 -34.33 30.93
C SER A 136 -1.41 -34.64 30.88
N PRO A 137 -2.06 -34.93 32.03
CA PRO A 137 -3.52 -35.04 32.07
C PRO A 137 -4.15 -33.69 31.69
N ASN A 138 -5.20 -33.73 30.88
CA ASN A 138 -5.90 -32.56 30.32
C ASN A 138 -4.94 -31.52 29.69
N ALA A 139 -3.90 -32.00 28.99
CA ALA A 139 -2.83 -31.15 28.47
C ALA A 139 -3.35 -29.93 27.71
N SER A 140 -4.34 -30.13 26.82
CA SER A 140 -4.88 -29.04 26.00
C SER A 140 -5.54 -27.93 26.81
N GLU A 141 -6.37 -28.28 27.79
CA GLU A 141 -7.03 -27.30 28.68
C GLU A 141 -6.01 -26.53 29.51
N ARG A 142 -5.00 -27.24 30.04
CA ARG A 142 -3.92 -26.62 30.82
C ARG A 142 -3.07 -25.68 29.98
N ARG A 143 -2.84 -25.99 28.70
CA ARG A 143 -2.13 -25.10 27.77
C ARG A 143 -2.93 -23.83 27.49
N CYS A 144 -4.23 -23.95 27.19
CA CYS A 144 -5.10 -22.80 26.99
C CYS A 144 -5.13 -21.89 28.23
N GLN A 145 -5.34 -22.47 29.42
CA GLN A 145 -5.39 -21.72 30.67
C GLN A 145 -4.05 -21.03 30.98
N ALA A 146 -2.92 -21.71 30.75
CA ALA A 146 -1.60 -21.13 30.97
C ALA A 146 -1.31 -19.94 30.03
N LEU A 147 -1.72 -20.03 28.76
CA LEU A 147 -1.58 -18.92 27.80
C LEU A 147 -2.47 -17.74 28.16
N GLU A 148 -3.74 -17.99 28.47
CA GLU A 148 -4.68 -16.96 28.87
C GLU A 148 -4.19 -16.20 30.12
N ASN A 149 -3.74 -16.95 31.12
CA ASN A 149 -3.15 -16.37 32.33
C ASN A 149 -1.90 -15.55 32.01
N SER A 150 -1.08 -16.00 31.07
CA SER A 150 0.13 -15.27 30.65
C SER A 150 -0.25 -13.95 29.97
N PHE A 151 -1.19 -13.95 29.03
CA PHE A 151 -1.67 -12.73 28.36
C PHE A 151 -2.32 -11.73 29.33
N ARG A 152 -3.07 -12.22 30.32
CA ARG A 152 -3.69 -11.35 31.35
C ARG A 152 -2.68 -10.74 32.33
N LYS A 153 -1.62 -11.48 32.69
CA LYS A 153 -0.64 -11.05 33.71
C LYS A 153 0.42 -10.11 33.16
N ILE A 154 0.72 -10.17 31.86
CA ILE A 154 1.67 -9.25 31.23
C ILE A 154 1.00 -7.89 31.04
N LYS A 155 1.44 -6.92 31.83
CA LYS A 155 0.94 -5.53 31.82
C LYS A 155 1.65 -4.64 30.79
N THR A 156 2.67 -5.15 30.11
CA THR A 156 3.39 -4.40 29.09
C THR A 156 2.79 -4.67 27.72
N ASN A 157 2.72 -3.61 26.91
CA ASN A 157 2.27 -3.69 25.53
C ASN A 157 3.46 -3.84 24.56
N ASN A 158 4.59 -4.43 25.00
CA ASN A 158 5.79 -4.68 24.19
C ASN A 158 6.39 -6.03 24.61
N CYS A 159 5.82 -7.13 24.15
CA CYS A 159 6.17 -8.47 24.62
C CYS A 159 6.32 -9.47 23.48
N MET A 160 7.23 -10.44 23.63
CA MET A 160 7.38 -11.57 22.73
C MET A 160 7.36 -12.89 23.50
N PHE A 161 6.51 -13.81 23.07
CA PHE A 161 6.48 -15.18 23.57
C PHE A 161 7.21 -16.12 22.62
N ILE A 162 8.15 -16.88 23.16
CA ILE A 162 9.10 -17.66 22.39
C ILE A 162 9.25 -19.03 23.03
N GLY A 163 9.25 -20.09 22.22
CA GLY A 163 9.60 -21.43 22.69
C GLY A 163 8.56 -22.47 22.33
N ASP A 164 8.46 -23.50 23.16
CA ASP A 164 7.70 -24.71 22.89
C ASP A 164 6.29 -24.63 23.50
N PHE A 165 5.32 -24.38 22.62
CA PHE A 165 3.91 -24.27 22.97
C PHE A 165 3.24 -25.64 23.10
N ASN A 166 3.88 -26.74 22.68
CA ASN A 166 3.34 -28.10 22.77
C ASN A 166 1.95 -28.31 22.12
N PHE A 167 1.50 -27.42 21.24
CA PHE A 167 0.33 -27.71 20.40
C PHE A 167 0.45 -27.27 18.95
N GLY A 168 -0.23 -28.02 18.08
CA GLY A 168 -0.21 -27.84 16.64
C GLY A 168 -1.37 -27.01 16.10
N ASP A 169 -1.26 -26.63 14.83
CA ASP A 169 -2.24 -25.80 14.14
C ASP A 169 -3.61 -26.48 13.94
N ASN A 170 -3.68 -27.81 14.08
CA ASN A 170 -4.93 -28.58 13.92
C ASN A 170 -5.81 -28.66 15.18
N ASN A 171 -5.35 -28.15 16.33
CA ASN A 171 -6.17 -28.17 17.55
C ASN A 171 -7.01 -26.90 17.69
N LEU A 172 -8.28 -26.99 17.29
CA LEU A 172 -9.23 -25.88 17.31
C LEU A 172 -9.32 -25.16 18.66
N LYS A 173 -9.30 -25.88 19.80
CA LYS A 173 -9.41 -25.25 21.13
C LYS A 173 -8.24 -24.31 21.42
N GLU A 174 -7.03 -24.70 21.02
CA GLU A 174 -5.81 -23.94 21.29
C GLU A 174 -5.56 -22.87 20.22
N GLN A 175 -6.09 -23.05 19.01
CA GLN A 175 -6.14 -21.98 18.02
C GLN A 175 -7.13 -20.88 18.43
N ASN A 176 -8.28 -21.26 19.01
CA ASN A 176 -9.29 -20.29 19.45
C ASN A 176 -8.77 -19.33 20.54
N ILE A 177 -7.89 -19.78 21.44
CA ILE A 177 -7.33 -18.87 22.46
C ILE A 177 -6.42 -17.81 21.81
N LEU A 178 -5.65 -18.16 20.79
CA LEU A 178 -4.86 -17.18 20.04
C LEU A 178 -5.77 -16.23 19.26
N ALA A 179 -6.81 -16.76 18.61
CA ALA A 179 -7.79 -15.97 17.86
C ALA A 179 -8.54 -14.95 18.75
N THR A 180 -8.77 -15.28 20.04
CA THR A 180 -9.41 -14.37 21.00
C THR A 180 -8.59 -13.07 21.20
N TYR A 181 -7.27 -13.13 20.96
CA TYR A 181 -6.35 -12.01 21.08
C TYR A 181 -5.77 -11.56 19.72
N GLU A 182 -6.44 -11.85 18.60
CA GLU A 182 -5.93 -11.59 17.23
C GLU A 182 -5.44 -10.16 16.99
N ASN A 183 -6.06 -9.16 17.63
CA ASN A 183 -5.68 -7.75 17.46
C ASN A 183 -4.40 -7.36 18.24
N LYS A 184 -3.86 -8.29 19.03
CA LYS A 184 -2.66 -8.08 19.87
C LYS A 184 -1.62 -9.17 19.71
N VAL A 185 -2.01 -10.39 19.32
CA VAL A 185 -1.12 -11.55 19.17
C VAL A 185 -0.88 -11.83 17.70
N HIS A 186 0.38 -11.79 17.30
CA HIS A 186 0.84 -12.10 15.94
C HIS A 186 1.73 -13.36 15.98
N ASP A 187 1.36 -14.41 15.25
CA ASP A 187 2.17 -15.63 15.10
C ASP A 187 3.08 -15.47 13.88
N LEU A 188 4.35 -15.13 14.13
CA LEU A 188 5.25 -14.65 13.07
C LEU A 188 5.48 -15.69 11.97
N TRP A 189 5.35 -16.98 12.26
CA TRP A 189 5.45 -18.00 11.21
C TRP A 189 4.25 -17.94 10.26
N LYS A 190 3.03 -17.77 10.79
CA LYS A 190 1.80 -17.62 9.98
C LYS A 190 1.76 -16.29 9.24
N ASP A 191 2.37 -15.26 9.81
CA ASP A 191 2.46 -13.94 9.18
C ASP A 191 3.38 -13.95 7.95
N ILE A 192 4.39 -14.83 7.92
CA ILE A 192 5.36 -14.93 6.82
C ILE A 192 5.04 -16.09 5.87
N TYR A 193 4.59 -17.22 6.39
CA TYR A 193 4.49 -18.48 5.65
C TYR A 193 3.07 -19.02 5.57
N HIS A 194 2.74 -19.54 4.39
CA HIS A 194 1.51 -20.30 4.16
C HIS A 194 1.75 -21.73 4.60
N LEU A 195 0.93 -22.21 5.53
CA LEU A 195 1.15 -23.51 6.17
C LEU A 195 1.07 -24.69 5.18
N ASP A 196 0.37 -24.55 4.06
CA ASP A 196 0.33 -25.59 3.02
C ASP A 196 1.67 -25.77 2.29
N GLN A 197 2.42 -24.69 2.13
CA GLN A 197 3.72 -24.70 1.44
C GLN A 197 4.87 -24.87 2.42
N ASN A 198 4.79 -24.18 3.56
CA ASN A 198 5.80 -24.12 4.60
C ASN A 198 5.11 -24.32 5.96
N PRO A 199 4.73 -25.57 6.29
CA PRO A 199 3.97 -25.88 7.50
C PRO A 199 4.74 -25.57 8.79
N GLY A 200 6.07 -25.42 8.71
CA GLY A 200 6.91 -25.12 9.86
C GLY A 200 6.85 -26.23 10.91
N PHE A 201 6.80 -27.50 10.51
CA PHE A 201 6.76 -28.62 11.45
C PHE A 201 8.07 -28.73 12.23
N THR A 202 8.15 -28.01 13.35
CA THR A 202 9.29 -28.08 14.26
C THR A 202 9.38 -29.45 14.93
N PHE A 203 8.26 -30.16 15.06
CA PHE A 203 8.21 -31.57 15.44
C PHE A 203 7.68 -32.42 14.27
N ASP A 204 8.58 -33.17 13.62
CA ASP A 204 8.26 -33.97 12.43
C ASP A 204 8.78 -35.42 12.56
N PRO A 205 8.00 -36.34 13.18
CA PRO A 205 8.36 -37.75 13.28
C PRO A 205 8.56 -38.48 11.95
N SER A 206 8.08 -37.93 10.83
CA SER A 206 8.24 -38.55 9.51
C SER A 206 9.66 -38.40 8.96
N SER A 207 10.30 -37.24 9.19
CA SER A 207 11.64 -36.91 8.68
C SER A 207 12.73 -36.92 9.77
N ASN A 208 12.36 -36.62 11.02
CA ASN A 208 13.26 -36.52 12.17
C ASN A 208 13.31 -37.84 12.98
N ILE A 209 14.50 -38.45 13.03
CA ILE A 209 14.70 -39.74 13.70
C ILE A 209 14.56 -39.61 15.22
N CYS A 210 15.04 -38.50 15.80
CA CYS A 210 14.90 -38.25 17.23
C CYS A 210 13.43 -38.11 17.61
N ALA A 211 12.66 -37.32 16.84
CA ALA A 211 11.23 -37.15 17.04
C ALA A 211 10.48 -38.49 16.94
N ARG A 212 10.83 -39.33 15.96
CA ARG A 212 10.22 -40.66 15.80
C ARG A 212 10.47 -41.59 16.98
N ILE A 213 11.63 -41.46 17.62
CA ILE A 213 12.00 -42.25 18.80
C ILE A 213 11.22 -41.77 20.04
N THR A 214 11.02 -40.46 20.17
CA THR A 214 10.39 -39.85 21.35
C THR A 214 8.86 -39.68 21.25
N CYS A 215 8.28 -39.75 20.04
CA CYS A 215 6.86 -39.50 19.83
C CYS A 215 5.95 -40.62 20.38
N GLN A 216 4.78 -40.25 20.89
CA GLN A 216 3.68 -41.19 21.17
C GLN A 216 2.75 -41.39 19.97
N SER A 217 2.64 -40.35 19.12
CA SER A 217 1.81 -40.34 17.93
C SER A 217 2.60 -39.68 16.79
N PRO A 218 2.65 -40.29 15.59
CA PRO A 218 3.47 -39.82 14.47
C PRO A 218 2.78 -38.67 13.72
N ILE A 219 2.40 -37.61 14.44
CA ILE A 219 1.73 -36.44 13.87
C ILE A 219 2.73 -35.29 13.80
N ASN A 220 2.91 -34.76 12.60
CA ASN A 220 3.75 -33.59 12.34
C ASN A 220 3.07 -32.33 12.88
N ARG A 221 3.79 -31.53 13.66
CA ARG A 221 3.23 -30.37 14.35
C ARG A 221 4.24 -29.23 14.46
N ARG A 222 3.74 -28.01 14.37
CA ARG A 222 4.47 -26.78 14.70
C ARG A 222 4.29 -26.47 16.18
N LEU A 223 5.21 -26.97 16.99
CA LEU A 223 5.16 -26.84 18.45
C LEU A 223 5.91 -25.59 18.92
N ASP A 224 6.98 -25.20 18.24
CA ASP A 224 7.80 -24.04 18.58
C ASP A 224 7.33 -22.81 17.81
N ARG A 225 7.23 -21.66 18.49
CA ARG A 225 6.66 -20.43 17.92
C ARG A 225 7.35 -19.18 18.42
N TYR A 226 7.31 -18.15 17.57
CA TYR A 226 7.50 -16.75 17.97
C TYR A 226 6.15 -16.04 17.88
N LEU A 227 5.63 -15.56 19.01
CA LEU A 227 4.45 -14.71 19.05
C LEU A 227 4.83 -13.31 19.53
N ILE A 228 4.39 -12.28 18.83
CA ILE A 228 4.44 -10.89 19.32
C ILE A 228 3.12 -10.59 20.02
N TYR A 229 3.18 -10.10 21.25
CA TYR A 229 2.03 -9.68 22.05
C TYR A 229 2.10 -8.18 22.35
N ALA A 230 1.32 -7.41 21.60
CA ALA A 230 1.24 -5.95 21.60
C ALA A 230 2.60 -5.27 21.34
N LEU A 231 2.60 -4.20 20.54
CA LEU A 231 3.76 -3.34 20.33
C LEU A 231 3.34 -1.88 20.36
N ASP A 232 3.44 -1.28 21.54
CA ASP A 232 3.21 0.14 21.73
C ASP A 232 4.46 0.94 21.38
N ASN A 233 4.31 1.88 20.44
CA ASN A 233 5.37 2.79 19.98
C ASN A 233 6.60 2.07 19.40
N LEU A 234 6.44 0.80 19.03
CA LEU A 234 7.42 -0.03 18.36
C LEU A 234 6.84 -0.55 17.05
N SER A 235 7.68 -0.55 16.03
CA SER A 235 7.48 -1.36 14.84
C SER A 235 8.62 -2.34 14.69
N TYR A 236 8.40 -3.35 13.86
CA TYR A 236 9.42 -4.34 13.57
C TYR A 236 9.40 -4.71 12.09
N ALA A 237 10.57 -5.12 11.60
CA ALA A 237 10.72 -5.74 10.30
C ALA A 237 11.42 -7.09 10.49
N ILE A 238 10.88 -8.13 9.88
CA ILE A 238 11.50 -9.46 9.89
C ILE A 238 12.39 -9.56 8.66
N GLU A 239 13.68 -9.75 8.88
CA GLU A 239 14.64 -9.98 7.79
C GLU A 239 14.68 -11.46 7.40
N HIS A 240 14.57 -12.34 8.40
CA HIS A 240 14.71 -13.77 8.21
C HIS A 240 14.02 -14.55 9.34
N LEU A 241 13.25 -15.57 8.98
CA LEU A 241 12.68 -16.54 9.93
C LEU A 241 12.81 -17.94 9.31
N SER A 242 13.52 -18.87 9.95
CA SER A 242 13.69 -20.21 9.38
C SER A 242 13.81 -21.29 10.44
N MET A 243 13.65 -22.55 10.01
CA MET A 243 13.98 -23.71 10.83
C MET A 243 15.47 -24.03 10.72
N ILE A 244 16.08 -24.39 11.84
CA ILE A 244 17.50 -24.76 11.95
C ILE A 244 17.66 -26.17 12.54
N GLY A 245 18.83 -26.77 12.33
CA GLY A 245 19.13 -28.14 12.81
C GLY A 245 18.40 -29.24 12.02
N MET A 246 17.95 -28.93 10.80
CA MET A 246 17.29 -29.89 9.90
C MET A 246 18.24 -30.96 9.35
N GLU A 247 19.52 -30.61 9.22
CA GLU A 247 20.54 -31.52 8.72
C GLU A 247 20.81 -32.66 9.72
N LYS A 248 20.98 -33.87 9.18
CA LYS A 248 21.36 -35.04 9.97
C LYS A 248 22.86 -35.08 10.13
N ILE A 249 23.35 -35.27 11.35
CA ILE A 249 24.76 -35.40 11.69
C ILE A 249 25.23 -36.86 11.66
N PRO A 250 26.51 -37.13 11.32
CA PRO A 250 27.07 -38.47 11.42
C PRO A 250 27.17 -38.92 12.88
N ILE A 251 26.86 -40.19 13.14
CA ILE A 251 26.97 -40.78 14.48
C ILE A 251 28.43 -41.09 14.86
N ASP A 252 29.24 -41.46 13.86
CA ASP A 252 30.68 -41.70 13.98
C ASP A 252 31.42 -40.89 12.91
N PRO A 253 31.96 -39.71 13.24
CA PRO A 253 32.67 -38.87 12.28
C PRO A 253 34.01 -39.44 11.82
N LEU A 254 34.55 -40.47 12.48
CA LEU A 254 35.84 -41.08 12.15
C LEU A 254 35.70 -42.31 11.24
N ASN A 255 34.48 -42.81 11.02
CA ASN A 255 34.22 -44.04 10.27
C ASN A 255 33.13 -43.85 9.21
N ASN A 256 33.51 -43.25 8.07
CA ASN A 256 32.61 -42.92 6.95
C ASN A 256 31.89 -44.12 6.29
N ASN A 257 32.23 -45.36 6.66
CA ASN A 257 31.62 -46.56 6.07
C ASN A 257 30.23 -46.90 6.64
N ASN A 258 29.84 -46.35 7.80
CA ASN A 258 28.50 -46.52 8.34
C ASN A 258 27.66 -45.25 8.09
N ASN A 259 26.84 -45.25 7.03
CA ASN A 259 25.91 -44.18 6.62
C ASN A 259 24.82 -43.80 7.65
N LYS A 260 24.97 -44.15 8.94
CA LYS A 260 23.98 -43.85 9.98
C LYS A 260 24.12 -42.38 10.42
N ARG A 261 23.07 -41.61 10.17
CA ARG A 261 22.97 -40.18 10.55
C ARG A 261 21.76 -39.95 11.45
N ILE A 262 21.85 -38.97 12.35
CA ILE A 262 20.79 -38.61 13.29
C ILE A 262 20.53 -37.11 13.31
N ASN A 263 19.33 -36.68 13.67
CA ASN A 263 19.02 -35.24 13.83
C ASN A 263 19.61 -34.69 15.13
N GLN A 264 19.86 -33.39 15.18
CA GLN A 264 20.44 -32.73 16.37
C GLN A 264 19.50 -32.78 17.59
N SER A 265 18.19 -32.70 17.35
CA SER A 265 17.16 -32.67 18.38
C SER A 265 15.87 -33.29 17.84
N ASP A 266 14.97 -33.71 18.73
CA ASP A 266 13.62 -34.16 18.36
C ASP A 266 12.71 -33.01 17.91
N HIS A 267 13.08 -31.78 18.23
CA HIS A 267 12.56 -30.57 17.60
C HIS A 267 13.61 -29.93 16.70
N TYR A 268 13.21 -29.45 15.53
CA TYR A 268 13.96 -28.45 14.78
C TYR A 268 13.87 -27.10 15.49
N GLY A 269 14.99 -26.37 15.56
CA GLY A 269 15.00 -25.05 16.17
C GLY A 269 14.39 -24.00 15.23
N LEU A 270 14.07 -22.83 15.76
CA LEU A 270 13.71 -21.66 14.97
C LEU A 270 14.76 -20.56 15.14
N GLN A 271 15.05 -19.86 14.05
CA GLN A 271 15.92 -18.68 14.02
C GLN A 271 15.13 -17.49 13.48
N LEU A 272 15.08 -16.40 14.25
CA LEU A 272 14.46 -15.13 13.85
C LEU A 272 15.53 -14.02 13.83
N VAL A 273 15.60 -13.29 12.72
CA VAL A 273 16.31 -12.01 12.60
C VAL A 273 15.25 -10.93 12.45
N ILE A 274 15.14 -10.08 13.47
CA ILE A 274 14.08 -9.07 13.60
C ILE A 274 14.71 -7.74 14.01
N ASN A 275 14.33 -6.68 13.31
CA ASN A 275 14.75 -5.32 13.61
C ASN A 275 13.61 -4.56 14.26
N PHE A 276 13.80 -4.10 15.49
CA PHE A 276 12.86 -3.20 16.14
C PHE A 276 13.21 -1.75 15.84
N ARG A 277 12.18 -0.96 15.52
CA ARG A 277 12.28 0.49 15.35
C ARG A 277 11.35 1.18 16.33
N THR A 278 11.88 2.17 17.02
CA THR A 278 11.07 3.03 17.87
C THR A 278 10.41 4.08 16.99
N ARG A 279 9.08 4.21 17.07
CA ARG A 279 8.36 5.31 16.41
C ARG A 279 8.61 6.61 17.18
N SER A 280 9.82 7.13 17.07
CA SER A 280 10.24 8.30 17.85
C SER A 280 9.77 9.58 17.18
N ILE A 281 8.87 10.30 17.87
CA ILE A 281 8.64 11.71 17.57
C ILE A 281 9.89 12.52 17.93
N ASN A 282 10.25 13.51 17.12
CA ASN A 282 11.37 14.39 17.42
C ASN A 282 11.16 15.80 16.88
N HIS A 283 11.94 16.76 17.39
CA HIS A 283 11.83 18.18 17.02
C HIS A 283 12.41 18.49 15.63
N ARG A 284 12.89 17.49 14.89
CA ARG A 284 13.41 17.60 13.52
C ARG A 284 12.36 17.24 12.47
N SER A 285 11.13 16.96 12.91
CA SER A 285 9.97 16.74 12.05
C SER A 285 8.76 17.53 12.56
N ALA A 286 7.98 18.10 11.64
CA ALA A 286 6.77 18.87 11.94
C ALA A 286 5.69 18.65 10.89
N LEU A 287 4.43 18.66 11.33
CA LEU A 287 3.26 18.74 10.46
C LEU A 287 2.73 20.18 10.49
N VAL A 288 2.66 20.84 9.34
CA VAL A 288 2.43 22.29 9.26
C VAL A 288 1.51 22.70 8.12
N ILE A 289 0.97 23.92 8.21
CA ILE A 289 0.39 24.67 7.08
C ILE A 289 1.39 25.75 6.66
N LEU A 290 1.58 25.95 5.36
CA LEU A 290 2.46 26.97 4.80
C LEU A 290 1.64 28.03 4.04
N PRO A 291 1.98 29.33 4.13
CA PRO A 291 1.43 30.34 3.24
C PRO A 291 2.02 30.22 1.84
N THR A 292 1.32 30.75 0.83
CA THR A 292 1.80 30.79 -0.56
C THR A 292 3.10 31.60 -0.68
N ILE A 293 4.03 31.21 -1.56
CA ILE A 293 5.36 31.83 -1.64
C ILE A 293 5.34 33.34 -1.90
N ASN A 294 4.33 33.82 -2.64
CA ASN A 294 4.15 35.24 -2.94
C ASN A 294 4.00 36.13 -1.69
N GLN A 295 3.58 35.53 -0.57
CA GLN A 295 3.41 36.23 0.72
C GLN A 295 4.64 36.14 1.60
N TRP A 296 5.62 35.30 1.26
CA TRP A 296 6.80 35.11 2.08
C TRP A 296 7.64 36.36 2.14
N SER A 297 7.80 37.10 1.04
CA SER A 297 8.52 38.37 1.02
C SER A 297 7.98 39.36 2.06
N LEU A 298 6.64 39.41 2.22
CA LEU A 298 5.97 40.22 3.25
C LEU A 298 6.27 39.69 4.65
N ILE A 299 6.09 38.39 4.89
CA ILE A 299 6.27 37.79 6.22
C ILE A 299 7.75 37.84 6.66
N ASP A 300 8.66 37.50 5.75
CA ASP A 300 10.09 37.46 5.98
C ASP A 300 10.71 38.85 6.12
N SER A 301 10.04 39.91 5.65
CA SER A 301 10.44 41.28 5.98
C SER A 301 10.45 41.55 7.49
N TYR A 302 9.60 40.86 8.24
CA TYR A 302 9.60 40.88 9.72
C TYR A 302 10.59 39.85 10.29
N ARG A 303 10.53 38.60 9.81
CA ARG A 303 11.32 37.48 10.36
C ARG A 303 12.81 37.68 10.23
N LYS A 304 13.28 38.17 9.08
CA LYS A 304 14.70 38.39 8.83
C LYS A 304 15.36 39.32 9.86
N GLN A 305 14.59 40.23 10.45
CA GLN A 305 15.10 41.17 11.45
C GLN A 305 15.02 40.63 12.88
N TYR A 306 13.99 39.83 13.21
CA TYR A 306 13.62 39.55 14.60
C TYR A 306 13.42 38.06 14.94
N ASP A 307 13.48 37.13 13.99
CA ASP A 307 13.32 35.69 14.23
C ASP A 307 14.67 34.96 14.03
N PRO A 308 15.33 34.51 15.12
CA PRO A 308 16.57 33.72 15.01
C PRO A 308 16.40 32.40 14.24
N SER A 309 15.16 31.94 14.07
CA SER A 309 14.83 30.73 13.32
C SER A 309 14.53 30.99 11.84
N PHE A 310 14.71 32.22 11.35
CA PHE A 310 14.42 32.64 9.97
C PHE A 310 15.08 31.72 8.93
N ASP A 311 16.40 31.52 9.00
CA ASP A 311 17.12 30.66 8.03
C ASP A 311 16.82 29.17 8.20
N ARG A 312 16.24 28.78 9.35
CA ARG A 312 15.99 27.38 9.71
C ARG A 312 14.61 26.90 9.26
N TRP A 313 13.60 27.76 9.31
CA TRP A 313 12.21 27.42 9.01
C TRP A 313 11.60 28.38 8.00
N PRO A 314 10.79 27.89 7.04
CA PRO A 314 9.90 28.76 6.29
C PRO A 314 8.80 29.35 7.20
N PRO A 315 8.12 30.43 6.80
CA PRO A 315 6.90 30.87 7.47
C PRO A 315 5.88 29.72 7.54
N HIS A 316 5.33 29.43 8.71
CA HIS A 316 4.45 28.27 8.91
C HIS A 316 3.49 28.43 10.08
N ILE A 317 2.42 27.62 10.07
CA ILE A 317 1.52 27.39 11.20
C ILE A 317 1.67 25.93 11.61
N ASN A 318 2.05 25.68 12.87
CA ASN A 318 2.22 24.31 13.38
C ASN A 318 0.87 23.62 13.60
N LEU A 319 0.68 22.43 13.02
CA LEU A 319 -0.43 21.53 13.35
C LEU A 319 -0.01 20.53 14.41
N LEU A 320 1.15 19.86 14.23
CA LEU A 320 1.77 18.97 15.21
C LEU A 320 3.29 19.15 15.19
N TRP A 321 3.87 19.47 16.35
CA TRP A 321 5.31 19.49 16.56
C TRP A 321 5.64 19.16 18.02
N PRO A 322 6.53 18.20 18.31
CA PRO A 322 7.29 17.35 17.38
C PRO A 322 6.42 16.34 16.61
N PHE A 323 6.85 15.96 15.40
CA PHE A 323 6.21 14.92 14.57
C PHE A 323 7.14 13.71 14.37
N PHE A 324 6.69 12.69 13.61
CA PHE A 324 7.44 11.46 13.38
C PHE A 324 8.67 11.67 12.49
N ASP A 325 9.77 10.97 12.81
CA ASP A 325 10.94 10.87 11.94
C ASP A 325 10.68 9.85 10.83
N LEU A 326 10.16 10.31 9.69
CA LEU A 326 9.87 9.44 8.56
C LEU A 326 11.16 9.04 7.84
N THR A 327 11.31 7.75 7.58
CA THR A 327 12.44 7.16 6.85
C THR A 327 12.02 6.53 5.52
N ASP A 328 10.82 6.89 5.05
CA ASP A 328 10.13 6.30 3.89
C ASP A 328 10.00 4.78 3.95
N CYS A 329 10.05 4.20 5.15
CA CYS A 329 9.87 2.77 5.33
C CYS A 329 8.39 2.40 5.26
N GLN A 330 8.08 1.14 4.97
CA GLN A 330 6.69 0.70 4.83
C GLN A 330 5.87 0.93 6.11
N ASP A 331 6.49 0.82 7.29
CA ASP A 331 5.79 1.09 8.56
C ASP A 331 5.29 2.53 8.64
N ASP A 332 6.12 3.49 8.22
CA ASP A 332 5.74 4.90 8.15
C ASP A 332 4.58 5.11 7.16
N GLN A 333 4.62 4.40 6.02
CA GLN A 333 3.58 4.46 5.00
C GLN A 333 2.24 3.93 5.51
N GLU A 334 2.22 2.75 6.14
CA GLU A 334 0.99 2.11 6.62
C GLU A 334 0.39 2.76 7.85
N ASN A 335 1.23 3.18 8.80
CA ASN A 335 0.77 3.55 10.14
C ASN A 335 0.77 5.06 10.40
N ILE A 336 1.39 5.86 9.52
CA ILE A 336 1.44 7.31 9.67
C ILE A 336 0.87 7.98 8.42
N LEU A 337 1.47 7.74 7.24
CA LEU A 337 1.11 8.47 6.02
C LEU A 337 -0.27 8.08 5.49
N LEU A 338 -0.62 6.78 5.41
CA LEU A 338 -1.93 6.36 4.92
C LEU A 338 -3.10 6.85 5.79
N PRO A 339 -3.07 6.68 7.14
CA PRO A 339 -4.13 7.23 7.99
C PRO A 339 -4.23 8.75 7.89
N LEU A 340 -3.08 9.46 7.83
CA LEU A 340 -3.06 10.90 7.62
C LEU A 340 -3.66 11.28 6.27
N ARG A 341 -3.33 10.57 5.18
CA ARG A 341 -3.89 10.80 3.84
C ARG A 341 -5.41 10.62 3.81
N LEU A 342 -5.90 9.53 4.40
CA LEU A 342 -7.33 9.24 4.50
C LEU A 342 -8.09 10.27 5.32
N LEU A 343 -7.47 10.83 6.38
CA LEU A 343 -8.05 11.93 7.14
C LEU A 343 -8.11 13.20 6.26
N LEU A 344 -6.98 13.61 5.69
CA LEU A 344 -6.86 14.86 4.93
C LEU A 344 -7.74 14.88 3.67
N SER A 345 -8.02 13.74 3.05
CA SER A 345 -8.91 13.65 1.89
C SER A 345 -10.38 13.97 2.22
N GLN A 346 -10.75 13.97 3.50
CA GLN A 346 -12.10 14.32 3.96
C GLN A 346 -12.26 15.83 4.25
N TYR A 347 -11.16 16.59 4.34
CA TYR A 347 -11.18 18.02 4.64
C TYR A 347 -11.10 18.85 3.38
N GLN A 348 -12.14 19.62 3.07
CA GLN A 348 -12.11 20.56 1.94
C GLN A 348 -10.99 21.59 2.10
N SER A 349 -10.41 22.04 0.99
CA SER A 349 -9.51 23.18 0.99
C SER A 349 -10.23 24.43 1.53
N PHE A 350 -9.53 25.26 2.28
CA PHE A 350 -10.06 26.48 2.89
C PHE A 350 -9.08 27.64 2.70
N SER A 351 -9.47 28.86 3.06
CA SER A 351 -8.57 30.02 3.05
C SER A 351 -8.28 30.47 4.47
N VAL A 352 -7.02 30.82 4.73
CA VAL A 352 -6.57 31.44 5.96
C VAL A 352 -6.41 32.94 5.73
N GLU A 353 -7.01 33.73 6.62
CA GLU A 353 -6.89 35.18 6.68
C GLU A 353 -6.05 35.60 7.88
N ILE A 354 -4.99 36.38 7.61
CA ILE A 354 -4.18 37.06 8.61
C ILE A 354 -4.64 38.52 8.68
N ASN A 355 -5.06 38.96 9.86
CA ASN A 355 -5.63 40.29 10.06
C ASN A 355 -4.92 41.12 11.13
N GLU A 356 -4.11 40.51 12.00
CA GLU A 356 -3.39 41.23 13.05
C GLU A 356 -2.05 40.57 13.40
N ILE A 357 -1.17 41.36 14.03
CA ILE A 357 0.01 40.88 14.74
C ILE A 357 -0.29 40.98 16.24
N ASP A 358 -0.03 39.90 16.96
CA ASP A 358 -0.25 39.78 18.40
C ASP A 358 1.03 39.23 19.06
N SER A 359 1.07 39.13 20.39
CA SER A 359 2.25 38.66 21.12
C SER A 359 1.92 37.73 22.28
N PHE A 360 2.68 36.66 22.42
CA PHE A 360 2.72 35.86 23.64
C PHE A 360 3.72 36.48 24.61
N ILE A 361 3.18 37.22 25.58
CA ILE A 361 3.98 37.95 26.56
C ILE A 361 4.87 37.00 27.39
N GLU A 362 4.32 35.86 27.79
CA GLU A 362 5.04 34.87 28.62
C GLU A 362 6.27 34.28 27.93
N ASN A 363 6.26 34.23 26.60
CA ASN A 363 7.30 33.59 25.79
C ASN A 363 8.17 34.60 25.04
N ASN A 364 7.90 35.90 25.16
CA ASN A 364 8.54 36.96 24.39
C ASN A 364 8.47 36.77 22.86
N ILE A 365 7.34 36.28 22.35
CA ILE A 365 7.12 35.98 20.92
C ILE A 365 6.09 36.94 20.33
N SER A 366 6.35 37.47 19.14
CA SER A 366 5.31 38.10 18.30
C SER A 366 4.96 37.20 17.12
N TYR A 367 3.68 37.18 16.77
CA TYR A 367 3.14 36.28 15.76
C TYR A 367 2.03 36.95 14.94
N MET A 368 1.86 36.50 13.71
CA MET A 368 0.70 36.81 12.89
C MET A 368 -0.47 35.94 13.34
N LYS A 369 -1.59 36.59 13.65
CA LYS A 369 -2.80 35.95 14.16
C LYS A 369 -3.82 35.79 13.05
N LEU A 370 -4.47 34.64 13.11
CA LEU A 370 -5.52 34.25 12.18
C LEU A 370 -6.84 34.91 12.63
N ASN A 371 -7.68 35.28 11.68
CA ASN A 371 -9.05 35.69 12.02
C ASN A 371 -9.83 34.54 12.69
N GLN A 372 -10.97 34.85 13.32
CA GLN A 372 -11.73 33.85 14.08
C GLN A 372 -12.16 32.64 13.24
N GLN A 373 -12.61 32.86 12.00
CA GLN A 373 -13.07 31.80 11.11
C GLN A 373 -11.92 30.84 10.75
N SER A 374 -10.78 31.39 10.34
CA SER A 374 -9.57 30.62 10.00
C SER A 374 -9.05 29.85 11.21
N THR A 375 -9.06 30.47 12.39
CA THR A 375 -8.70 29.84 13.66
C THR A 375 -9.57 28.61 13.94
N ASN A 376 -10.88 28.71 13.73
CA ASN A 376 -11.80 27.59 13.94
C ASN A 376 -11.53 26.42 12.99
N TYR A 377 -11.28 26.68 11.70
CA TYR A 377 -10.94 25.62 10.74
C TYR A 377 -9.66 24.89 11.11
N VAL A 378 -8.59 25.62 11.46
CA VAL A 378 -7.31 25.02 11.85
C VAL A 378 -7.44 24.23 13.15
N LYS A 379 -8.20 24.73 14.14
CA LYS A 379 -8.49 23.99 15.38
C LYS A 379 -9.25 22.69 15.15
N GLN A 380 -10.26 22.69 14.26
CA GLN A 380 -11.00 21.47 13.91
C GLN A 380 -10.08 20.40 13.32
N LEU A 381 -9.20 20.80 12.39
CA LEU A 381 -8.21 19.89 11.82
C LEU A 381 -7.22 19.38 12.88
N HIS A 382 -6.73 20.26 13.76
CA HIS A 382 -5.82 19.89 14.85
C HIS A 382 -6.44 18.87 15.81
N GLU A 383 -7.70 19.03 16.22
CA GLU A 383 -8.37 18.07 17.12
C GLU A 383 -8.46 16.66 16.52
N GLN A 384 -8.60 16.57 15.21
CA GLN A 384 -8.73 15.30 14.50
C GLN A 384 -7.36 14.65 14.30
N LEU A 385 -6.33 15.45 14.03
CA LEU A 385 -4.94 15.01 14.06
C LEU A 385 -4.50 14.56 15.45
N LYS A 386 -5.00 15.19 16.50
CA LYS A 386 -4.77 14.83 17.90
C LYS A 386 -5.35 13.47 18.26
N GLN A 387 -6.54 13.15 17.76
CA GLN A 387 -7.13 11.81 17.92
C GLN A 387 -6.33 10.76 17.15
N LEU A 388 -5.84 11.12 15.96
CA LEU A 388 -5.08 10.21 15.11
C LEU A 388 -3.66 9.94 15.64
N PHE A 389 -2.99 10.96 16.18
CA PHE A 389 -1.61 10.91 16.66
C PHE A 389 -1.45 11.49 18.09
N PRO A 390 -2.06 10.88 19.11
CA PRO A 390 -1.99 11.38 20.49
C PRO A 390 -0.56 11.49 21.05
N GLN A 391 0.37 10.68 20.54
CA GLN A 391 1.78 10.67 20.92
C GLN A 391 2.55 11.93 20.50
N CYS A 392 2.04 12.71 19.53
CA CYS A 392 2.67 13.96 19.08
C CYS A 392 2.41 15.14 20.05
N LEU A 393 1.65 14.92 21.12
CA LEU A 393 1.21 15.96 22.05
C LEU A 393 1.93 15.78 23.39
N LYS A 394 3.11 16.39 23.52
CA LYS A 394 3.78 16.48 24.83
C LYS A 394 3.27 17.71 25.58
N ASN A 395 2.58 17.49 26.70
CA ASN A 395 2.23 18.51 27.70
C ASN A 395 1.25 19.62 27.28
N ASP A 396 0.24 19.34 26.45
CA ASP A 396 -0.84 20.31 26.20
C ASP A 396 -1.80 20.39 27.40
N GLN A 397 -1.41 21.14 28.43
CA GLN A 397 -2.35 21.67 29.43
C GLN A 397 -3.07 22.93 28.91
N ASN A 398 -2.53 23.58 27.87
CA ASN A 398 -3.05 24.81 27.29
C ASN A 398 -3.89 24.56 26.03
N SER A 399 -4.84 25.46 25.76
CA SER A 399 -5.62 25.43 24.52
C SER A 399 -4.73 25.73 23.31
N TYR A 400 -4.71 24.83 22.32
CA TYR A 400 -4.01 25.04 21.04
C TYR A 400 -4.41 26.38 20.42
N ASN A 401 -3.42 27.21 20.09
CA ASN A 401 -3.61 28.51 19.46
C ASN A 401 -2.84 28.55 18.12
N PRO A 402 -3.49 28.39 16.96
CA PRO A 402 -2.80 28.42 15.68
C PRO A 402 -2.27 29.84 15.39
N HIS A 403 -0.98 29.94 15.09
CA HIS A 403 -0.29 31.20 14.83
C HIS A 403 0.92 30.99 13.92
N MET A 404 1.44 32.09 13.37
CA MET A 404 2.68 32.10 12.61
C MET A 404 3.69 33.05 13.28
N THR A 405 4.74 32.49 13.86
CA THR A 405 5.79 33.26 14.55
C THR A 405 6.54 34.17 13.58
N ILE A 406 6.68 35.45 13.95
CA ILE A 406 7.43 36.44 13.15
C ILE A 406 8.62 37.07 13.87
N ALA A 407 8.66 36.99 15.20
CA ALA A 407 9.75 37.55 16.00
C ALA A 407 9.87 36.83 17.35
N GLN A 408 11.11 36.67 17.85
CA GLN A 408 11.41 36.12 19.16
C GLN A 408 12.42 37.03 19.86
N PHE A 409 12.12 37.47 21.08
CA PHE A 409 12.94 38.42 21.83
C PHE A 409 13.53 37.79 23.10
N ASP A 410 14.72 38.25 23.49
CA ASP A 410 15.38 37.76 24.70
C ASP A 410 14.60 38.12 25.99
N ASN A 411 13.88 39.23 25.97
CA ASN A 411 13.16 39.76 27.12
C ASN A 411 11.93 40.60 26.71
N GLN A 412 11.10 40.89 27.70
CA GLN A 412 9.82 41.56 27.52
C GLN A 412 9.96 43.06 27.20
N GLU A 413 11.05 43.71 27.61
CA GLU A 413 11.33 45.12 27.28
C GLU A 413 11.52 45.29 25.77
N LYS A 414 12.40 44.49 25.16
CA LYS A 414 12.64 44.47 23.71
C LYS A 414 11.36 44.13 22.92
N LEU A 415 10.55 43.20 23.43
CA LEU A 415 9.24 42.91 22.84
C LEU A 415 8.35 44.16 22.84
N ASN A 416 8.25 44.87 23.96
CA ASN A 416 7.39 46.04 24.08
C ASN A 416 7.88 47.23 23.24
N GLU A 417 9.19 47.42 23.10
CA GLU A 417 9.76 48.40 22.18
C GLU A 417 9.38 48.08 20.73
N ALA A 418 9.55 46.82 20.31
CA ALA A 418 9.26 46.36 18.95
C ALA A 418 7.75 46.29 18.63
N LYS A 419 6.86 46.13 19.62
CA LYS A 419 5.40 46.11 19.40
C LYS A 419 4.89 47.35 18.66
N SER A 420 5.51 48.51 18.91
CA SER A 420 5.14 49.76 18.26
C SER A 420 5.50 49.81 16.77
N SER A 421 6.50 49.05 16.33
CA SER A 421 6.94 48.96 14.93
C SER A 421 6.38 47.74 14.19
N LEU A 422 5.99 46.68 14.92
CA LEU A 422 5.40 45.45 14.39
C LEU A 422 3.88 45.58 14.18
N THR A 423 3.47 46.44 13.25
CA THR A 423 2.06 46.55 12.83
C THR A 423 1.86 45.89 11.47
N LEU A 424 0.76 45.14 11.33
CA LEU A 424 0.37 44.57 10.03
C LEU A 424 -0.14 45.71 9.14
N ARG A 425 0.50 45.90 7.98
CA ARG A 425 0.12 46.99 7.06
C ARG A 425 -1.23 46.76 6.39
N GLU A 426 -1.45 45.54 5.91
CA GLU A 426 -2.68 45.11 5.24
C GLU A 426 -2.97 43.65 5.60
N SER A 427 -4.26 43.31 5.77
CA SER A 427 -4.67 41.92 5.91
C SER A 427 -4.48 41.18 4.59
N PHE A 428 -4.17 39.89 4.66
CA PHE A 428 -3.99 39.06 3.48
C PHE A 428 -4.58 37.67 3.67
N LYS A 429 -4.90 37.03 2.54
CA LYS A 429 -5.51 35.69 2.49
C LYS A 429 -4.68 34.77 1.64
N PHE A 430 -4.54 33.52 2.06
CA PHE A 430 -4.00 32.46 1.22
C PHE A 430 -4.86 31.21 1.25
N PRO A 431 -4.86 30.42 0.15
CA PRO A 431 -5.49 29.12 0.13
C PRO A 431 -4.64 28.08 0.88
N VAL A 432 -5.30 27.23 1.66
CA VAL A 432 -4.74 26.02 2.25
C VAL A 432 -5.29 24.83 1.45
N GLN A 433 -4.46 24.36 0.53
CA GLN A 433 -4.73 23.18 -0.31
C GLN A 433 -3.94 21.96 0.13
N TYR A 434 -2.88 22.17 0.92
CA TYR A 434 -1.95 21.12 1.33
C TYR A 434 -1.60 21.28 2.81
N VAL A 435 -1.33 20.15 3.44
CA VAL A 435 -0.60 20.05 4.70
C VAL A 435 0.80 19.54 4.40
N TYR A 436 1.81 20.06 5.06
CA TYR A 436 3.20 19.75 4.77
C TYR A 436 3.86 19.00 5.92
N ILE A 437 4.69 18.03 5.59
CA ILE A 437 5.63 17.43 6.53
C ILE A 437 7.00 18.04 6.26
N LEU A 438 7.52 18.76 7.26
CA LEU A 438 8.86 19.32 7.23
C LEU A 438 9.82 18.39 7.96
N GLN A 439 10.99 18.11 7.38
CA GLN A 439 12.04 17.31 8.03
C GLN A 439 13.41 17.98 7.90
N ARG A 440 14.35 17.59 8.77
CA ARG A 440 15.78 17.92 8.62
C ARG A 440 16.67 16.75 9.08
N PRO A 441 17.86 16.57 8.47
CA PRO A 441 18.76 15.47 8.80
C PRO A 441 19.31 15.55 10.24
N TYR A 442 19.97 14.47 10.68
CA TYR A 442 20.62 14.40 12.01
C TYR A 442 21.88 15.28 12.08
N ASP A 443 22.46 15.58 10.92
CA ASP A 443 23.75 16.26 10.80
C ASP A 443 23.57 17.77 10.99
N ASN A 444 23.79 18.20 12.23
CA ASN A 444 23.88 19.59 12.69
C ASN A 444 22.54 20.37 12.81
N ASP A 445 22.39 21.08 13.94
CA ASP A 445 21.26 21.96 14.25
C ASP A 445 21.14 23.17 13.31
N THR A 446 22.13 23.41 12.45
CA THR A 446 22.13 24.49 11.46
C THR A 446 21.43 24.13 10.16
N THR A 447 21.17 22.85 9.87
CA THR A 447 20.53 22.46 8.61
C THR A 447 19.05 22.88 8.60
N PRO A 448 18.60 23.65 7.58
CA PRO A 448 17.20 24.08 7.48
C PRO A 448 16.23 22.92 7.26
N PHE A 449 14.97 23.14 7.62
CA PHE A 449 13.90 22.23 7.28
C PHE A 449 13.61 22.24 5.77
N HIS A 450 13.34 21.07 5.22
CA HIS A 450 12.86 20.90 3.85
C HIS A 450 11.47 20.25 3.86
N ILE A 451 10.70 20.43 2.78
CA ILE A 451 9.46 19.69 2.60
C ILE A 451 9.80 18.26 2.22
N SER A 452 9.44 17.33 3.10
CA SER A 452 9.47 15.90 2.82
C SER A 452 8.21 15.45 2.08
N TYR A 453 7.05 15.98 2.48
CA TYR A 453 5.75 15.68 1.86
C TYR A 453 4.84 16.90 1.71
N GLN A 454 4.20 17.01 0.55
CA GLN A 454 3.08 17.93 0.29
C GLN A 454 1.78 17.12 0.17
N LEU A 455 0.96 17.12 1.22
CA LEU A 455 -0.21 16.26 1.36
C LEU A 455 -1.51 17.02 1.00
N PRO A 456 -2.21 16.65 -0.07
CA PRO A 456 -3.39 17.38 -0.54
C PRO A 456 -4.60 17.24 0.37
N LEU A 457 -5.32 18.35 0.58
CA LEU A 457 -6.62 18.40 1.23
C LEU A 457 -7.74 18.09 0.23
N GLY A 458 -8.79 17.44 0.71
CA GLY A 458 -10.08 17.32 0.04
C GLY A 458 -10.23 16.06 -0.81
N PRO A 459 -11.47 15.77 -1.24
CA PRO A 459 -11.83 14.52 -1.90
C PRO A 459 -11.42 14.49 -3.37
N VAL A 460 -10.99 15.64 -3.93
CA VAL A 460 -10.54 15.81 -5.31
C VAL A 460 -9.27 16.66 -5.25
N LEU A 461 -8.19 16.21 -5.90
CA LEU A 461 -7.02 17.05 -6.02
C LEU A 461 -7.37 18.20 -6.95
N GLN A 462 -6.98 19.43 -6.61
CA GLN A 462 -7.24 20.56 -7.50
C GLN A 462 -6.58 20.28 -8.86
N PRO A 463 -7.32 20.43 -9.96
CA PRO A 463 -6.79 20.12 -11.27
C PRO A 463 -5.71 21.14 -11.61
N ILE A 464 -4.76 20.70 -12.41
CA ILE A 464 -3.90 21.65 -13.10
C ILE A 464 -4.75 22.25 -14.22
N ASN A 465 -5.18 23.50 -14.04
CA ASN A 465 -5.92 24.26 -15.04
C ASN A 465 -5.22 25.58 -15.33
N SER A 466 -5.74 26.35 -16.30
CA SER A 466 -5.18 27.62 -16.74
C SER A 466 -4.95 28.66 -15.64
N LYS A 467 -5.56 28.51 -14.45
CA LYS A 467 -5.48 29.42 -13.31
C LYS A 467 -4.51 28.95 -12.22
N HIS A 468 -4.15 27.67 -12.20
CA HIS A 468 -3.31 27.04 -11.18
C HIS A 468 -1.98 26.48 -11.75
N LEU A 469 -1.61 26.89 -12.95
CA LEU A 469 -0.36 26.56 -13.64
C LEU A 469 0.93 27.06 -12.95
N ASN A 470 0.81 27.76 -11.83
CA ASN A 470 1.88 28.56 -11.25
C ASN A 470 3.09 27.75 -10.77
N CYS A 471 2.97 26.42 -10.60
CA CYS A 471 4.07 25.57 -10.13
C CYS A 471 5.12 25.22 -11.18
N VAL A 472 4.96 25.61 -12.44
CA VAL A 472 5.96 25.40 -13.52
C VAL A 472 6.27 26.72 -14.24
N ASP A 473 7.42 26.78 -14.91
CA ASP A 473 7.82 27.92 -15.75
C ASP A 473 6.74 28.32 -16.77
N TYR A 474 6.50 29.62 -16.96
CA TYR A 474 5.44 30.15 -17.83
C TYR A 474 5.51 29.64 -19.28
N LYS A 475 6.70 29.33 -19.81
CA LYS A 475 6.84 28.76 -21.16
C LYS A 475 6.31 27.33 -21.24
N LEU A 476 6.52 26.53 -20.18
CA LEU A 476 5.91 25.19 -20.09
C LEU A 476 4.39 25.32 -20.03
N GLN A 477 3.88 26.30 -19.27
CA GLN A 477 2.45 26.56 -19.18
C GLN A 477 1.83 26.83 -20.56
N GLU A 478 2.46 27.70 -21.36
CA GLU A 478 2.04 28.03 -22.73
C GLU A 478 2.07 26.81 -23.65
N LEU A 479 3.15 26.00 -23.60
CA LEU A 479 3.25 24.75 -24.37
C LEU A 479 2.11 23.79 -24.01
N PHE A 480 1.87 23.58 -22.71
CA PHE A 480 0.87 22.65 -22.24
C PHE A 480 -0.56 23.07 -22.60
N GLN A 481 -0.84 24.38 -22.60
CA GLN A 481 -2.10 24.93 -23.10
C GLN A 481 -2.24 24.72 -24.60
N THR A 482 -1.20 25.05 -25.38
CA THR A 482 -1.21 24.91 -26.85
C THR A 482 -1.43 23.46 -27.30
N MET A 483 -0.83 22.51 -26.57
CA MET A 483 -0.94 21.08 -26.84
C MET A 483 -2.16 20.41 -26.16
N ASN A 484 -3.04 21.20 -25.51
CA ASN A 484 -4.26 20.73 -24.85
C ASN A 484 -4.05 19.59 -23.83
N LEU A 485 -3.01 19.68 -23.00
CA LEU A 485 -2.72 18.66 -21.98
C LEU A 485 -3.76 18.62 -20.85
N TYR A 486 -4.42 19.75 -20.58
CA TYR A 486 -5.35 19.92 -19.47
C TYR A 486 -6.79 19.94 -19.93
N GLU A 487 -7.69 19.63 -18.99
CA GLU A 487 -9.12 19.77 -19.20
C GLU A 487 -9.51 21.25 -19.26
N THR A 488 -10.53 21.58 -20.04
CA THR A 488 -11.06 22.94 -20.07
C THR A 488 -11.74 23.27 -18.72
N ASP A 489 -11.63 24.53 -18.28
CA ASP A 489 -12.28 25.01 -17.04
C ASP A 489 -13.78 24.68 -17.03
N GLU A 490 -14.45 24.78 -18.19
CA GLU A 490 -15.86 24.49 -18.33
C GLU A 490 -16.18 23.00 -18.11
N SER A 491 -15.42 22.10 -18.73
CA SER A 491 -15.61 20.66 -18.56
C SER A 491 -15.38 20.23 -17.11
N TYR A 492 -14.34 20.79 -16.48
CA TYR A 492 -14.04 20.51 -15.09
C TYR A 492 -15.12 21.06 -14.13
N GLN A 493 -15.59 22.29 -14.35
CA GLN A 493 -16.69 22.88 -13.56
C GLN A 493 -17.94 22.02 -13.62
N ARG A 494 -18.30 21.52 -14.81
CA ARG A 494 -19.43 20.60 -14.98
C ARG A 494 -19.27 19.33 -14.14
N LYS A 495 -18.07 18.73 -14.09
CA LYS A 495 -17.79 17.56 -13.23
C LYS A 495 -17.85 17.88 -11.74
N GLN A 496 -17.30 19.02 -11.32
CA GLN A 496 -17.40 19.47 -9.93
C GLN A 496 -18.86 19.69 -9.51
N GLU A 497 -19.67 20.35 -10.34
CA GLU A 497 -21.08 20.57 -10.09
C GLU A 497 -21.84 19.25 -9.97
N LYS A 498 -21.58 18.30 -10.88
CA LYS A 498 -22.11 16.93 -10.79
C LYS A 498 -21.72 16.27 -9.48
N PHE A 499 -20.43 16.26 -9.12
CA PHE A 499 -19.94 15.69 -7.86
C PHE A 499 -20.62 16.32 -6.64
N LYS A 500 -20.76 17.64 -6.61
CA LYS A 500 -21.43 18.37 -5.51
C LYS A 500 -22.91 18.03 -5.40
N LYS A 501 -23.65 18.02 -6.52
CA LYS A 501 -25.07 17.63 -6.56
C LYS A 501 -25.25 16.22 -6.02
N LEU A 502 -24.39 15.29 -6.43
CA LEU A 502 -24.42 13.90 -5.98
C LEU A 502 -24.11 13.78 -4.50
N SER A 503 -23.00 14.36 -4.03
CA SER A 503 -22.63 14.36 -2.62
C SER A 503 -23.78 14.88 -1.75
N SER A 504 -24.41 15.97 -2.17
CA SER A 504 -25.56 16.56 -1.46
C SER A 504 -26.78 15.63 -1.46
N CYS A 505 -27.08 14.96 -2.58
CA CYS A 505 -28.16 13.98 -2.64
C CYS A 505 -27.90 12.80 -1.68
N PHE A 506 -26.67 12.29 -1.64
CA PHE A 506 -26.29 11.21 -0.71
C PHE A 506 -26.36 11.66 0.75
N GLU A 507 -25.89 12.88 1.08
CA GLU A 507 -25.97 13.45 2.43
C GLU A 507 -27.42 13.65 2.89
N GLN A 508 -28.32 14.10 2.00
CA GLN A 508 -29.74 14.24 2.31
C GLN A 508 -30.42 12.89 2.53
N MET A 509 -30.09 11.90 1.68
CA MET A 509 -30.66 10.56 1.74
C MET A 509 -30.19 9.77 2.96
N PHE A 510 -28.97 10.03 3.44
CA PHE A 510 -28.30 9.30 4.51
C PHE A 510 -27.92 10.22 5.68
N ASN A 511 -28.88 11.00 6.16
CA ASN A 511 -28.71 11.92 7.28
C ASN A 511 -28.93 11.24 8.65
N LYS A 512 -28.76 12.01 9.73
CA LYS A 512 -28.90 11.55 11.12
C LYS A 512 -30.27 10.96 11.47
N ASP A 513 -31.34 11.29 10.74
CA ASP A 513 -32.69 10.76 10.97
C ASP A 513 -32.90 9.40 10.26
N THR A 514 -32.05 9.09 9.27
CA THR A 514 -32.13 7.87 8.45
C THR A 514 -31.08 6.81 8.79
N LEU A 515 -29.94 7.21 9.36
CA LEU A 515 -28.84 6.32 9.77
C LEU A 515 -28.35 6.71 11.15
N HIS A 516 -28.56 5.83 12.13
CA HIS A 516 -28.03 6.01 13.47
C HIS A 516 -26.84 5.08 13.73
N CYS A 517 -26.83 3.90 13.12
CA CYS A 517 -25.83 2.87 13.39
C CYS A 517 -24.67 2.84 12.39
N PHE A 518 -24.64 3.74 11.40
CA PHE A 518 -23.59 3.77 10.38
C PHE A 518 -23.12 5.21 10.14
N THR A 519 -21.82 5.38 9.85
CA THR A 519 -21.27 6.59 9.24
C THR A 519 -21.24 6.43 7.72
N HIS A 520 -21.20 7.55 7.00
CA HIS A 520 -21.16 7.55 5.55
C HIS A 520 -20.02 8.43 5.01
N SER A 521 -19.53 8.13 3.81
CA SER A 521 -18.53 8.94 3.12
C SER A 521 -18.71 8.88 1.61
N PHE A 522 -18.60 10.00 0.90
CA PHE A 522 -18.64 10.08 -0.55
C PHE A 522 -17.27 10.51 -1.09
N LEU A 523 -16.60 9.63 -1.81
CA LEU A 523 -15.21 9.76 -2.24
C LEU A 523 -15.13 9.74 -3.77
N SER A 524 -14.13 10.41 -4.34
CA SER A 524 -13.80 10.25 -5.76
C SER A 524 -12.55 9.40 -5.95
N TYR A 525 -12.41 8.78 -7.12
CA TYR A 525 -11.19 8.10 -7.54
C TYR A 525 -10.92 8.37 -9.04
N GLY A 526 -9.99 7.61 -9.62
CA GLY A 526 -9.60 7.73 -11.01
C GLY A 526 -8.97 9.08 -11.39
N SER A 527 -9.12 9.43 -12.67
CA SER A 527 -8.55 10.64 -13.26
C SER A 527 -9.08 11.93 -12.62
N PHE A 528 -10.36 11.95 -12.23
CA PHE A 528 -10.96 13.07 -11.52
C PHE A 528 -10.31 13.29 -10.14
N ARG A 529 -10.13 12.24 -9.33
CA ARG A 529 -9.42 12.34 -8.04
C ARG A 529 -7.99 12.83 -8.20
N ILE A 530 -7.29 12.37 -9.24
CA ILE A 530 -5.91 12.78 -9.56
C ILE A 530 -5.85 14.22 -10.08
N GLY A 531 -6.97 14.81 -10.52
CA GLY A 531 -7.02 16.17 -11.06
C GLY A 531 -6.40 16.30 -12.46
N ILE A 532 -6.53 15.26 -13.30
CA ILE A 532 -6.11 15.26 -14.71
C ILE A 532 -7.31 15.05 -15.63
N ASN A 533 -7.21 15.46 -16.89
CA ASN A 533 -8.31 15.40 -17.86
C ASN A 533 -8.86 13.97 -18.03
N GLY A 534 -10.01 13.65 -17.45
CA GLY A 534 -10.70 12.36 -17.66
C GLY A 534 -11.93 12.55 -18.51
N GLN A 535 -12.44 11.49 -19.14
CA GLN A 535 -13.84 11.53 -19.60
C GLN A 535 -14.78 11.11 -18.47
N ASP A 536 -14.28 10.32 -17.53
CA ASP A 536 -15.06 9.69 -16.48
C ASP A 536 -14.87 10.39 -15.11
N LEU A 537 -15.97 10.57 -14.38
CA LEU A 537 -16.03 10.97 -12.98
C LEU A 537 -16.32 9.71 -12.16
N ASP A 538 -15.30 9.22 -11.47
CA ASP A 538 -15.37 7.96 -10.72
C ASP A 538 -15.54 8.27 -9.23
N THR A 539 -16.56 7.71 -8.60
CA THR A 539 -16.93 8.01 -7.19
C THR A 539 -17.33 6.76 -6.42
N VAL A 540 -17.24 6.79 -5.09
CA VAL A 540 -17.63 5.71 -4.18
C VAL A 540 -18.30 6.28 -2.94
N PHE A 541 -19.47 5.77 -2.62
CA PHE A 541 -20.17 5.98 -1.38
C PHE A 541 -19.97 4.79 -0.43
N LEU A 542 -19.45 5.08 0.76
CA LEU A 542 -19.11 4.10 1.80
C LEU A 542 -20.06 4.23 2.97
N LEU A 543 -20.54 3.10 3.50
CA LEU A 543 -21.24 3.02 4.78
C LEU A 543 -20.44 2.17 5.75
N ASN A 544 -20.09 2.74 6.91
CA ASN A 544 -19.29 2.08 7.94
C ASN A 544 -20.11 1.91 9.22
N GLU A 545 -20.24 0.69 9.72
CA GLU A 545 -21.01 0.43 10.94
C GLU A 545 -20.31 0.96 12.20
N LEU A 546 -21.06 1.64 13.06
CA LEU A 546 -20.65 2.08 14.39
C LEU A 546 -20.93 0.96 15.40
N LYS A 547 -19.95 0.65 16.27
CA LYS A 547 -20.13 -0.37 17.30
C LYS A 547 -21.16 0.10 18.35
N SER A 548 -22.31 -0.58 18.34
CA SER A 548 -23.44 -0.53 19.27
C SER A 548 -23.96 0.84 19.67
N ILE A 549 -25.08 1.25 19.07
CA ILE A 549 -25.94 2.34 19.53
C ILE A 549 -27.32 1.73 19.78
N ASP A 550 -27.92 1.99 20.94
CA ASP A 550 -29.20 1.38 21.37
C ASP A 550 -30.44 1.84 20.57
N ASN A 551 -30.26 2.81 19.66
CA ASN A 551 -31.33 3.40 18.85
C ASN A 551 -31.12 3.11 17.35
N GLU A 552 -31.78 2.07 16.83
CA GLU A 552 -31.78 1.70 15.41
C GLU A 552 -32.98 2.31 14.65
N THR A 553 -32.72 2.94 13.50
CA THR A 553 -33.77 3.31 12.54
C THR A 553 -34.33 2.08 11.81
N THR A 554 -35.44 2.27 11.08
CA THR A 554 -35.99 1.23 10.18
C THR A 554 -35.02 0.86 9.06
N PHE A 555 -34.25 1.84 8.58
CA PHE A 555 -33.24 1.60 7.54
C PHE A 555 -32.03 0.85 8.11
N ASP A 556 -31.53 1.21 9.30
CA ASP A 556 -30.48 0.46 10.02
C ASP A 556 -30.87 -1.01 10.21
N ARG A 557 -32.12 -1.26 10.65
CA ARG A 557 -32.67 -2.63 10.77
C ARG A 557 -32.70 -3.36 9.45
N THR A 558 -33.12 -2.70 8.38
CA THR A 558 -33.19 -3.31 7.04
C THR A 558 -31.80 -3.68 6.53
N LEU A 559 -30.81 -2.79 6.69
CA LEU A 559 -29.42 -3.09 6.37
C LEU A 559 -28.89 -4.28 7.19
N ARG A 560 -29.15 -4.31 8.51
CA ARG A 560 -28.74 -5.42 9.41
C ARG A 560 -29.48 -6.74 9.17
N GLN A 561 -30.68 -6.72 8.60
CA GLN A 561 -31.44 -7.93 8.26
C GLN A 561 -31.02 -8.50 6.91
N LEU A 562 -30.88 -7.64 5.90
CA LEU A 562 -30.54 -8.05 4.53
C LEU A 562 -29.03 -8.27 4.33
N LYS A 563 -28.22 -7.77 5.25
CA LYS A 563 -26.92 -8.26 5.68
C LYS A 563 -26.44 -9.61 5.16
N HIS A 564 -27.23 -10.67 5.33
CA HIS A 564 -26.84 -12.04 4.98
C HIS A 564 -27.45 -12.53 3.64
N ASP A 565 -28.11 -11.65 2.87
CA ASP A 565 -28.58 -11.89 1.51
C ASP A 565 -28.14 -10.76 0.55
N SER A 566 -27.20 -11.12 -0.33
CA SER A 566 -26.62 -10.25 -1.35
C SER A 566 -27.64 -9.56 -2.20
N ASN A 567 -28.47 -10.40 -2.77
CA ASN A 567 -29.23 -9.97 -3.91
C ASN A 567 -30.37 -9.11 -3.43
N ALA A 568 -30.94 -9.46 -2.28
CA ALA A 568 -31.97 -8.67 -1.63
C ALA A 568 -31.45 -7.30 -1.21
N LEU A 569 -30.28 -7.21 -0.58
CA LEU A 569 -29.76 -5.94 -0.13
C LEU A 569 -29.38 -5.02 -1.29
N ASN A 570 -28.68 -5.53 -2.29
CA ASN A 570 -28.33 -4.75 -3.48
C ASN A 570 -29.57 -4.26 -4.21
N ASN A 571 -30.59 -5.11 -4.37
CA ASN A 571 -31.85 -4.66 -4.98
C ASN A 571 -32.54 -3.58 -4.15
N HIS A 572 -32.50 -3.69 -2.82
CA HIS A 572 -33.09 -2.69 -1.93
C HIS A 572 -32.39 -1.32 -2.07
N ILE A 573 -31.06 -1.31 -2.01
CA ILE A 573 -30.26 -0.09 -2.18
C ILE A 573 -30.46 0.49 -3.58
N VAL A 574 -30.36 -0.34 -4.63
CA VAL A 574 -30.51 0.09 -6.01
C VAL A 574 -31.91 0.66 -6.24
N ASN A 575 -32.96 0.03 -5.73
CA ASN A 575 -34.32 0.58 -5.83
C ASN A 575 -34.48 1.90 -5.06
N LEU A 576 -33.84 2.03 -3.90
CA LEU A 576 -33.86 3.26 -3.10
C LEU A 576 -33.11 4.39 -3.83
N LEU A 577 -31.94 4.07 -4.41
CA LEU A 577 -31.20 4.98 -5.26
C LEU A 577 -32.04 5.37 -6.47
N GLU A 578 -32.54 4.41 -7.26
CA GLU A 578 -33.36 4.68 -8.43
C GLU A 578 -34.58 5.52 -8.11
N THR A 579 -35.26 5.31 -6.98
CA THR A 579 -36.43 6.11 -6.61
C THR A 579 -36.05 7.55 -6.24
N GLN A 580 -35.01 7.76 -5.43
CA GLN A 580 -34.60 9.09 -4.98
C GLN A 580 -33.86 9.88 -6.08
N ILE A 581 -32.99 9.19 -6.80
CA ILE A 581 -32.19 9.72 -7.91
C ILE A 581 -33.09 10.03 -9.12
N ASN A 582 -34.06 9.19 -9.48
CA ASN A 582 -34.99 9.51 -10.56
C ASN A 582 -35.97 10.63 -10.21
N VAL A 583 -36.14 11.01 -8.95
CA VAL A 583 -36.96 12.17 -8.57
C VAL A 583 -36.14 13.46 -8.69
N ASN A 584 -34.87 13.44 -8.28
CA ASN A 584 -34.03 14.65 -8.20
C ASN A 584 -33.11 14.88 -9.41
N LEU A 585 -32.77 13.83 -10.16
CA LEU A 585 -31.73 13.85 -11.22
C LEU A 585 -32.18 13.16 -12.52
N LYS A 586 -33.49 12.99 -12.72
CA LYS A 586 -34.13 12.22 -13.81
C LYS A 586 -33.64 12.50 -15.23
N ASN A 587 -33.21 13.75 -15.49
CA ASN A 587 -32.76 14.20 -16.81
C ASN A 587 -31.23 14.20 -16.97
N GLU A 588 -30.48 13.85 -15.91
CA GLU A 588 -29.02 13.84 -15.89
C GLU A 588 -28.44 12.41 -15.86
N ILE A 589 -29.30 11.37 -15.80
CA ILE A 589 -28.92 9.98 -15.50
C ILE A 589 -29.52 9.02 -16.53
N ILE A 590 -28.67 8.17 -17.11
CA ILE A 590 -28.88 7.64 -18.47
C ILE A 590 -28.95 6.09 -18.53
N TYR A 591 -28.32 5.34 -17.62
CA TYR A 591 -28.41 3.86 -17.54
C TYR A 591 -27.92 3.31 -16.17
N TYR A 592 -28.28 2.07 -15.79
CA TYR A 592 -27.75 1.36 -14.60
C TYR A 592 -27.60 -0.16 -14.83
N ARG A 593 -26.66 -0.82 -14.13
CA ARG A 593 -26.45 -2.28 -14.21
C ARG A 593 -26.50 -2.95 -12.83
N LYS A 594 -27.25 -4.05 -12.75
CA LYS A 594 -27.47 -4.88 -11.56
C LYS A 594 -26.31 -5.86 -11.34
N ILE A 595 -25.67 -5.85 -10.17
CA ILE A 595 -24.70 -6.89 -9.74
C ILE A 595 -25.06 -7.34 -8.31
N GLN A 596 -24.90 -8.63 -8.04
CA GLN A 596 -25.28 -9.37 -6.82
C GLN A 596 -24.20 -9.30 -5.71
N ALA A 597 -24.45 -8.73 -4.52
CA ALA A 597 -23.56 -8.78 -3.32
C ALA A 597 -24.24 -8.33 -1.96
N LEU A 598 -23.73 -8.68 -0.72
CA LEU A 598 -24.32 -8.70 0.71
C LEU A 598 -24.35 -7.47 1.76
N PHE A 599 -23.68 -6.29 1.66
CA PHE A 599 -23.62 -5.07 2.53
C PHE A 599 -23.04 -3.81 1.82
N PRO A 600 -23.55 -2.56 1.97
CA PRO A 600 -23.40 -1.49 0.97
C PRO A 600 -22.03 -0.77 0.94
N ILE A 601 -21.33 -0.86 -0.18
CA ILE A 601 -20.44 0.19 -0.72
C ILE A 601 -20.94 0.48 -2.13
N ILE A 602 -21.33 1.72 -2.45
CA ILE A 602 -21.89 2.11 -3.76
C ILE A 602 -20.85 2.93 -4.54
N SER A 603 -20.05 2.32 -5.40
CA SER A 603 -19.26 2.99 -6.45
C SER A 603 -20.15 3.50 -7.59
N ILE A 604 -19.80 4.61 -8.23
CA ILE A 604 -20.56 5.30 -9.27
C ILE A 604 -19.57 5.98 -10.25
N LEU A 605 -19.54 5.56 -11.52
CA LEU A 605 -18.78 6.13 -12.65
C LEU A 605 -19.67 7.11 -13.46
N PHE A 606 -19.14 8.15 -14.09
CA PHE A 606 -19.90 9.04 -14.99
C PHE A 606 -19.07 9.50 -16.19
N ASN A 607 -19.46 9.23 -17.43
CA ASN A 607 -18.78 9.74 -18.64
C ASN A 607 -19.37 11.08 -19.13
N ASP A 608 -18.53 11.99 -19.62
CA ASP A 608 -18.90 13.27 -20.24
C ASP A 608 -19.78 13.17 -21.49
N GLN A 609 -19.76 12.02 -22.17
CA GLN A 609 -20.72 11.69 -23.23
C GLN A 609 -21.79 10.75 -22.68
N THR A 610 -22.85 11.36 -22.15
CA THR A 610 -24.13 10.73 -21.83
C THR A 610 -24.03 9.29 -21.31
N LYS A 611 -23.42 9.02 -20.13
CA LYS A 611 -23.49 7.71 -19.46
C LYS A 611 -23.00 7.77 -18.00
N VAL A 612 -23.60 6.95 -17.13
CA VAL A 612 -23.27 6.77 -15.68
C VAL A 612 -23.23 5.28 -15.38
N GLU A 613 -22.25 4.78 -14.63
CA GLU A 613 -22.15 3.40 -14.14
C GLU A 613 -22.26 3.37 -12.60
N ILE A 614 -22.81 2.33 -11.97
CA ILE A 614 -22.90 2.19 -10.50
C ILE A 614 -22.46 0.76 -10.13
N PHE A 615 -21.52 0.60 -9.20
CA PHE A 615 -21.05 -0.69 -8.68
C PHE A 615 -21.37 -0.79 -7.18
N VAL A 616 -21.87 -1.94 -6.72
CA VAL A 616 -22.05 -2.18 -5.28
C VAL A 616 -21.32 -3.46 -4.86
N GLN A 617 -20.37 -3.39 -3.93
CA GLN A 617 -19.59 -4.56 -3.45
C GLN A 617 -19.37 -4.54 -1.94
N ILE A 618 -19.15 -5.73 -1.37
CA ILE A 618 -19.62 -6.09 -0.04
C ILE A 618 -18.58 -6.93 0.70
N GLU A 619 -18.53 -6.84 2.05
CA GLU A 619 -18.07 -7.98 2.87
C GLU A 619 -18.94 -8.27 4.12
N ILE A 620 -19.02 -9.57 4.44
CA ILE A 620 -19.29 -10.14 5.77
C ILE A 620 -18.09 -11.04 6.07
N ASN A 621 -17.51 -10.89 7.26
CA ASN A 621 -16.39 -11.67 7.81
C ASN A 621 -14.99 -11.35 7.24
N LYS A 622 -14.06 -11.06 8.16
CA LYS A 622 -12.62 -10.87 7.92
C LYS A 622 -11.91 -12.06 7.24
N GLU A 623 -12.58 -13.20 7.06
CA GLU A 623 -11.96 -14.47 6.60
C GLU A 623 -12.05 -14.75 5.09
N GLN A 624 -12.63 -13.87 4.26
CA GLN A 624 -12.55 -14.01 2.79
C GLN A 624 -12.25 -12.68 2.07
N SER A 625 -11.09 -12.14 2.40
CA SER A 625 -10.49 -10.83 2.04
C SER A 625 -10.17 -10.55 0.55
N SER A 626 -10.92 -11.11 -0.41
CA SER A 626 -10.66 -10.85 -1.85
C SER A 626 -11.63 -9.87 -2.52
N ASN A 627 -12.84 -9.68 -1.95
CA ASN A 627 -13.91 -8.90 -2.57
C ASN A 627 -14.08 -7.50 -1.96
N PHE A 628 -13.85 -7.28 -0.66
CA PHE A 628 -13.81 -5.93 -0.05
C PHE A 628 -12.77 -5.03 -0.72
N GLN A 629 -11.58 -5.60 -0.99
CA GLN A 629 -10.47 -4.86 -1.56
C GLN A 629 -10.73 -4.35 -2.97
N GLN A 630 -11.69 -4.90 -3.73
CA GLN A 630 -11.90 -4.57 -5.16
C GLN A 630 -12.72 -3.29 -5.38
N SER A 631 -13.67 -2.94 -4.52
CA SER A 631 -14.54 -1.76 -4.74
C SER A 631 -14.06 -0.46 -4.13
N ILE A 632 -13.30 -0.54 -3.04
CA ILE A 632 -12.54 0.61 -2.52
C ILE A 632 -11.12 0.63 -3.10
N HIS A 633 -10.77 -0.36 -3.92
CA HIS A 633 -9.42 -0.51 -4.48
C HIS A 633 -8.95 0.80 -5.07
N GLY A 634 -9.75 1.40 -5.96
CA GLY A 634 -9.39 2.62 -6.67
C GLY A 634 -9.12 3.81 -5.74
N VAL A 635 -9.86 3.93 -4.62
CA VAL A 635 -9.63 4.98 -3.61
C VAL A 635 -8.31 4.74 -2.87
N TYR A 636 -8.12 3.53 -2.34
CA TYR A 636 -6.87 3.19 -1.63
C TYR A 636 -5.66 3.20 -2.56
N GLU A 637 -5.81 2.79 -3.81
CA GLU A 637 -4.81 2.81 -4.86
C GLU A 637 -4.30 4.23 -5.11
N ILE A 638 -5.20 5.22 -5.14
CA ILE A 638 -4.82 6.62 -5.34
C ILE A 638 -4.24 7.23 -4.07
N GLU A 639 -4.85 7.01 -2.90
CA GLU A 639 -4.28 7.56 -1.66
C GLU A 639 -2.89 6.96 -1.37
N ARG A 640 -2.67 5.67 -1.66
CA ARG A 640 -1.34 5.06 -1.59
C ARG A 640 -0.40 5.57 -2.67
N LEU A 641 -0.88 5.80 -3.89
CA LEU A 641 -0.07 6.47 -4.92
C LEU A 641 0.44 7.84 -4.42
N PHE A 642 -0.42 8.61 -3.75
CA PHE A 642 -0.06 9.91 -3.16
C PHE A 642 0.88 9.84 -1.96
N ILE A 643 1.08 8.67 -1.36
CA ILE A 643 2.17 8.46 -0.39
C ILE A 643 3.51 8.47 -1.12
N TYR A 644 3.61 7.94 -2.34
CA TYR A 644 4.87 7.95 -3.10
C TYR A 644 5.06 9.26 -3.87
N VAL A 645 3.97 9.94 -4.23
CA VAL A 645 3.99 11.25 -4.88
C VAL A 645 4.14 12.35 -3.83
N ARG A 646 5.39 12.70 -3.53
CA ARG A 646 5.73 13.77 -2.56
C ARG A 646 5.26 15.16 -2.97
N PHE A 647 5.15 15.41 -4.29
CA PHE A 647 4.80 16.70 -4.88
C PHE A 647 3.70 16.49 -5.95
N PRO A 648 2.41 16.46 -5.55
CA PRO A 648 1.30 16.16 -6.46
C PRO A 648 1.22 17.02 -7.73
N PRO A 649 1.45 18.36 -7.69
CA PRO A 649 1.38 19.17 -8.90
C PRO A 649 2.40 18.78 -9.97
N ILE A 650 3.65 18.54 -9.58
CA ILE A 650 4.70 18.13 -10.53
C ILE A 650 4.37 16.77 -11.15
N PHE A 651 3.87 15.84 -10.33
CA PHE A 651 3.41 14.54 -10.80
C PHE A 651 2.26 14.64 -11.80
N GLN A 652 1.26 15.48 -11.53
CA GLN A 652 0.14 15.71 -12.46
C GLN A 652 0.62 16.30 -13.79
N HIS A 653 1.58 17.26 -13.78
CA HIS A 653 2.18 17.80 -15.01
C HIS A 653 2.88 16.72 -15.84
N LEU A 654 3.72 15.90 -15.19
CA LEU A 654 4.42 14.79 -15.85
C LEU A 654 3.42 13.76 -16.40
N LEU A 655 2.41 13.39 -15.61
CA LEU A 655 1.40 12.43 -16.01
C LEU A 655 0.54 12.95 -17.17
N ALA A 656 0.16 14.24 -17.16
CA ALA A 656 -0.56 14.86 -18.26
C ALA A 656 0.26 14.81 -19.55
N PHE A 657 1.54 15.21 -19.48
CA PHE A 657 2.46 15.15 -20.61
C PHE A 657 2.61 13.73 -21.19
N ILE A 658 2.92 12.76 -20.34
CA ILE A 658 3.17 11.38 -20.77
C ILE A 658 1.91 10.70 -21.28
N ARG A 659 0.76 11.01 -20.68
CA ARG A 659 -0.51 10.49 -21.17
C ARG A 659 -0.88 11.07 -22.53
N THR A 660 -0.71 12.37 -22.74
CA THR A 660 -0.95 13.00 -24.04
C THR A 660 -0.02 12.42 -25.10
N TRP A 661 1.28 12.28 -24.80
CA TRP A 661 2.23 11.57 -25.68
C TRP A 661 1.73 10.16 -26.01
N ALA A 662 1.42 9.34 -25.00
CA ALA A 662 0.98 7.95 -25.19
C ALA A 662 -0.32 7.85 -26.01
N GLN A 663 -1.22 8.83 -25.90
CA GLN A 663 -2.43 8.91 -26.71
C GLN A 663 -2.13 9.25 -28.17
N HIS A 664 -1.25 10.24 -28.43
CA HIS A 664 -0.88 10.65 -29.79
C HIS A 664 -0.14 9.55 -30.56
N VAL A 665 0.74 8.81 -29.90
CA VAL A 665 1.47 7.67 -30.52
C VAL A 665 0.67 6.36 -30.53
N GLY A 666 -0.55 6.35 -29.98
CA GLY A 666 -1.43 5.18 -30.03
C GLY A 666 -1.10 4.05 -29.05
N LEU A 667 -0.44 4.35 -27.93
CA LEU A 667 -0.04 3.39 -26.88
C LEU A 667 -0.90 3.49 -25.60
N TYR A 668 -2.09 4.06 -25.70
CA TYR A 668 -3.00 4.25 -24.57
C TYR A 668 -4.26 3.38 -24.69
N GLY A 669 -4.54 2.59 -23.66
CA GLY A 669 -5.81 1.86 -23.51
C GLY A 669 -5.63 0.39 -23.16
N GLN A 670 -6.01 0.03 -21.92
CA GLN A 670 -5.90 -1.34 -21.40
C GLN A 670 -6.67 -2.35 -22.25
N VAL A 671 -7.83 -1.95 -22.78
CA VAL A 671 -8.71 -2.75 -23.64
C VAL A 671 -8.03 -3.14 -24.96
N TYR A 672 -7.09 -2.33 -25.45
CA TYR A 672 -6.38 -2.54 -26.72
C TYR A 672 -5.00 -3.19 -26.50
N CYS A 673 -4.80 -3.86 -25.35
CA CYS A 673 -3.55 -4.47 -24.94
C CYS A 673 -2.38 -3.50 -24.68
N TYR A 674 -2.65 -2.20 -24.55
CA TYR A 674 -1.65 -1.22 -24.11
C TYR A 674 -1.80 -0.88 -22.62
N LEU A 675 -1.03 0.09 -22.11
CA LEU A 675 -1.13 0.54 -20.74
C LEU A 675 -2.36 1.43 -20.51
N GLY A 676 -3.03 1.22 -19.38
CA GLY A 676 -4.13 2.07 -18.92
C GLY A 676 -3.65 3.29 -18.14
N GLY A 677 -4.56 4.22 -17.83
CA GLY A 677 -4.23 5.46 -17.13
C GLY A 677 -3.52 5.26 -15.78
N TYR A 678 -3.95 4.27 -15.00
CA TYR A 678 -3.33 3.99 -13.70
C TYR A 678 -1.92 3.39 -13.82
N SER A 679 -1.65 2.58 -14.87
CA SER A 679 -0.29 2.09 -15.13
C SER A 679 0.67 3.23 -15.45
N TRP A 680 0.25 4.18 -16.30
CA TRP A 680 1.03 5.39 -16.58
C TRP A 680 1.24 6.25 -15.34
N ALA A 681 0.24 6.34 -14.46
CA ALA A 681 0.34 7.03 -13.18
C ALA A 681 1.40 6.38 -12.26
N ILE A 682 1.48 5.05 -12.19
CA ILE A 682 2.53 4.35 -11.41
C ILE A 682 3.91 4.62 -11.99
N LEU A 683 4.07 4.59 -13.33
CA LEU A 683 5.34 4.91 -13.99
C LEU A 683 5.81 6.33 -13.63
N CYS A 684 4.91 7.32 -13.72
CA CYS A 684 5.22 8.71 -13.38
C CYS A 684 5.52 8.87 -11.88
N ALA A 685 4.75 8.22 -11.01
CA ALA A 685 4.98 8.26 -9.57
C ALA A 685 6.34 7.64 -9.20
N TYR A 686 6.78 6.58 -9.87
CA TYR A 686 8.10 5.97 -9.65
C TYR A 686 9.23 6.94 -9.99
N ILE A 687 9.11 7.63 -11.11
CA ILE A 687 10.08 8.64 -11.56
C ILE A 687 10.08 9.84 -10.60
N CYS A 688 8.91 10.35 -10.23
CA CYS A 688 8.80 11.41 -9.23
C CYS A 688 9.42 11.00 -7.89
N HIS A 689 9.09 9.82 -7.38
CA HIS A 689 9.59 9.32 -6.08
C HIS A 689 11.12 9.15 -6.08
N THR A 690 11.69 8.70 -7.21
CA THR A 690 13.11 8.37 -7.33
C THR A 690 13.97 9.61 -7.60
N TYR A 691 13.49 10.54 -8.44
CA TYR A 691 14.32 11.64 -8.95
C TYR A 691 13.94 13.02 -8.39
N LEU A 692 12.76 13.19 -7.79
CA LEU A 692 12.49 14.39 -6.98
C LEU A 692 13.08 14.15 -5.60
N SER A 693 14.27 14.73 -5.38
CA SER A 693 14.97 14.69 -4.08
C SER A 693 13.99 14.93 -2.92
N PRO A 694 14.09 14.16 -1.81
CA PRO A 694 13.35 14.48 -0.59
C PRO A 694 13.65 15.90 -0.09
N ILE A 695 14.77 16.49 -0.50
CA ILE A 695 15.20 17.84 -0.11
C ILE A 695 15.01 18.77 -1.30
N LYS A 696 13.81 19.35 -1.43
CA LYS A 696 13.58 20.52 -2.26
C LYS A 696 13.35 21.74 -1.38
N SER A 697 13.97 22.87 -1.73
CA SER A 697 13.54 24.15 -1.18
C SER A 697 12.14 24.47 -1.68
N LEU A 698 11.34 25.18 -0.88
CA LEU A 698 9.97 25.54 -1.25
C LEU A 698 9.87 26.29 -2.59
N SER A 699 10.86 27.13 -2.89
CA SER A 699 10.97 27.84 -4.16
C SER A 699 10.99 26.91 -5.38
N SER A 700 11.58 25.72 -5.26
CA SER A 700 11.69 24.73 -6.34
C SER A 700 10.44 23.87 -6.53
N ILE A 701 9.41 24.04 -5.69
CA ILE A 701 8.13 23.31 -5.77
C ILE A 701 7.05 24.20 -6.37
N GLU A 702 7.02 25.49 -6.00
CA GLU A 702 6.10 26.47 -6.59
C GLU A 702 6.63 27.10 -7.89
N HIS A 703 7.89 26.88 -8.30
CA HIS A 703 8.41 27.27 -9.61
C HIS A 703 9.37 26.22 -10.17
N PHE A 704 8.82 25.18 -10.79
CA PHE A 704 9.59 24.11 -11.40
C PHE A 704 10.11 24.54 -12.78
N SER A 705 11.42 24.52 -12.95
CA SER A 705 12.08 25.03 -14.14
C SER A 705 11.90 24.12 -15.36
N ILE A 706 12.12 24.69 -16.56
CA ILE A 706 12.19 23.94 -17.82
C ILE A 706 13.20 22.79 -17.72
N ASP A 707 14.36 23.05 -17.11
CA ASP A 707 15.44 22.08 -16.99
C ASP A 707 15.06 20.89 -16.11
N GLU A 708 14.44 21.14 -14.97
CA GLU A 708 14.02 20.07 -14.06
C GLU A 708 12.88 19.25 -14.67
N PHE A 709 11.90 19.89 -15.33
CA PHE A 709 10.82 19.18 -16.01
C PHE A 709 11.33 18.34 -17.18
N PHE A 710 12.18 18.93 -18.03
CA PHE A 710 12.82 18.21 -19.13
C PHE A 710 13.60 16.99 -18.62
N SER A 711 14.34 17.14 -17.52
CA SER A 711 15.08 16.04 -16.89
C SER A 711 14.14 14.90 -16.44
N LEU A 712 12.99 15.20 -15.84
CA LEU A 712 12.00 14.17 -15.49
C LEU A 712 11.47 13.43 -16.73
N VAL A 713 11.16 14.17 -17.80
CA VAL A 713 10.70 13.60 -19.07
C VAL A 713 11.79 12.70 -19.67
N GLN A 714 13.05 13.14 -19.68
CA GLN A 714 14.16 12.30 -20.13
C GLN A 714 14.32 11.04 -19.25
N LYS A 715 14.18 11.17 -17.92
CA LYS A 715 14.29 10.04 -16.99
C LYS A 715 13.21 8.99 -17.19
N ILE A 716 11.95 9.38 -17.42
CA ILE A 716 10.89 8.40 -17.67
C ILE A 716 11.16 7.56 -18.94
N PHE A 717 11.57 8.19 -20.03
CA PHE A 717 11.91 7.48 -21.28
C PHE A 717 13.16 6.60 -21.12
N SER A 718 14.25 7.15 -20.55
CA SER A 718 15.51 6.42 -20.39
C SER A 718 15.39 5.21 -19.45
N THR A 719 14.69 5.37 -18.32
CA THR A 719 14.51 4.30 -17.34
C THR A 719 13.69 3.16 -17.90
N PHE A 720 12.54 3.43 -18.54
CA PHE A 720 11.63 2.37 -18.98
C PHE A 720 11.98 1.76 -20.34
N ALA A 721 12.80 2.44 -21.16
CA ALA A 721 13.43 1.83 -22.33
C ALA A 721 14.46 0.75 -21.94
N GLN A 722 15.16 0.94 -20.82
CA GLN A 722 16.22 0.04 -20.34
C GLN A 722 15.72 -0.98 -19.30
N PHE A 723 14.50 -0.81 -18.78
CA PHE A 723 13.95 -1.68 -17.75
C PHE A 723 13.75 -3.11 -18.26
N ASN A 724 14.16 -4.10 -17.46
CA ASN A 724 14.08 -5.51 -17.84
C ASN A 724 12.68 -6.08 -17.57
N TRP A 725 11.74 -5.76 -18.47
CA TRP A 725 10.33 -6.15 -18.36
C TRP A 725 10.07 -7.66 -18.37
N SER A 726 11.02 -8.48 -18.84
CA SER A 726 10.84 -9.94 -18.92
C SER A 726 11.03 -10.64 -17.57
N SER A 727 11.86 -10.08 -16.69
CA SER A 727 12.27 -10.72 -15.44
C SER A 727 12.08 -9.86 -14.19
N GLN A 728 11.93 -8.53 -14.35
CA GLN A 728 11.74 -7.60 -13.24
C GLN A 728 10.31 -7.11 -13.15
N GLU A 729 9.93 -6.74 -11.93
CA GLU A 729 8.64 -6.15 -11.59
C GLU A 729 8.89 -4.73 -11.12
N LEU A 730 8.11 -3.79 -11.61
CA LEU A 730 8.13 -2.41 -11.15
C LEU A 730 7.23 -2.27 -9.93
N CYS A 731 7.82 -1.94 -8.79
CA CYS A 731 7.12 -1.68 -7.53
C CYS A 731 7.56 -0.33 -6.96
N LEU A 732 6.62 0.39 -6.34
CA LEU A 732 6.92 1.60 -5.56
C LEU A 732 7.39 1.29 -4.12
N TYR A 733 7.10 0.08 -3.63
CA TYR A 733 7.43 -0.38 -2.29
C TYR A 733 8.65 -1.32 -2.27
N SER A 734 9.23 -1.55 -1.10
CA SER A 734 10.41 -2.41 -0.94
C SER A 734 10.07 -3.91 -1.13
N LYS A 735 11.01 -4.67 -1.71
CA LYS A 735 10.82 -6.10 -2.02
C LYS A 735 10.60 -6.98 -0.79
N SER A 736 11.10 -6.58 0.39
CA SER A 736 10.95 -7.34 1.65
C SER A 736 9.48 -7.44 2.10
N TYR A 737 8.68 -6.41 1.84
CA TYR A 737 7.25 -6.42 2.18
C TYR A 737 6.38 -7.25 1.22
N LYS A 738 6.82 -7.39 -0.05
CA LYS A 738 6.16 -8.27 -1.03
C LYS A 738 6.08 -9.72 -0.53
N GLN A 739 7.11 -10.16 0.20
CA GLN A 739 7.17 -11.52 0.76
C GLN A 739 6.25 -11.69 1.98
N MET A 740 5.94 -10.62 2.73
CA MET A 740 5.02 -10.65 3.88
C MET A 740 3.53 -10.61 3.51
N THR A 741 3.15 -10.08 2.33
CA THR A 741 1.72 -9.81 2.01
C THR A 741 1.17 -10.56 0.80
N LEU A 742 1.98 -11.29 0.04
CA LEU A 742 1.53 -11.97 -1.18
C LEU A 742 1.67 -13.47 -1.11
N SER A 743 0.55 -14.10 -0.81
CA SER A 743 0.35 -15.54 -0.91
C SER A 743 -0.78 -15.96 -1.82
N ASN A 744 -1.24 -15.10 -2.70
CA ASN A 744 -2.19 -15.49 -3.73
C ASN A 744 -1.48 -15.56 -5.08
N LYS A 745 -0.67 -16.60 -5.26
CA LYS A 745 -0.28 -17.07 -6.59
C LYS A 745 -1.49 -17.76 -7.22
N SER A 746 -2.42 -16.98 -7.77
CA SER A 746 -3.10 -17.43 -8.98
C SER A 746 -2.27 -16.93 -10.17
N SER A 747 -2.10 -17.77 -11.19
CA SER A 747 -1.45 -17.41 -12.45
C SER A 747 -2.16 -16.27 -13.19
N VAL A 748 -3.31 -15.80 -12.68
CA VAL A 748 -4.17 -14.78 -13.29
C VAL A 748 -3.74 -13.36 -12.88
N HIS A 749 -3.24 -13.14 -11.65
CA HIS A 749 -2.84 -11.81 -11.16
C HIS A 749 -1.50 -11.31 -11.70
N ASN A 750 -0.66 -12.21 -12.23
CA ASN A 750 0.65 -11.92 -12.81
C ASN A 750 0.67 -11.99 -14.35
N ARG A 751 -0.50 -12.01 -15.00
CA ARG A 751 -0.58 -11.96 -16.47
C ARG A 751 -0.04 -10.63 -16.99
N GLY A 752 0.33 -10.61 -18.26
CA GLY A 752 0.80 -9.42 -18.97
C GLY A 752 2.33 -9.33 -19.06
N SER A 753 2.82 -8.85 -20.20
CA SER A 753 4.25 -8.77 -20.51
C SER A 753 4.98 -7.59 -19.86
N MET A 754 4.26 -6.59 -19.34
CA MET A 754 4.80 -5.51 -18.50
C MET A 754 4.28 -5.65 -17.07
N ARG A 755 5.18 -5.97 -16.12
CA ARG A 755 4.83 -6.18 -14.71
C ARG A 755 4.90 -4.88 -13.91
N ILE A 756 3.80 -4.12 -13.91
CA ILE A 756 3.65 -2.85 -13.19
C ILE A 756 2.72 -3.09 -12.01
N ILE A 757 3.28 -3.16 -10.81
CA ILE A 757 2.55 -3.61 -9.62
C ILE A 757 1.90 -2.42 -8.91
N SER A 758 0.60 -2.54 -8.65
CA SER A 758 -0.16 -1.55 -7.86
C SER A 758 0.52 -1.34 -6.49
N PRO A 759 0.60 -0.11 -5.96
CA PRO A 759 1.07 0.15 -4.59
C PRO A 759 0.07 -0.27 -3.50
N SER A 760 -1.10 -0.81 -3.86
CA SER A 760 -2.16 -1.19 -2.93
C SER A 760 -2.48 -2.69 -2.95
N PRO A 761 -2.75 -3.33 -1.79
CA PRO A 761 -3.32 -4.68 -1.75
C PRO A 761 -4.69 -4.78 -2.45
N PRO A 762 -4.97 -5.87 -3.19
CA PRO A 762 -4.06 -6.97 -3.49
C PRO A 762 -3.17 -6.54 -4.66
N TYR A 763 -1.85 -6.42 -4.43
CA TYR A 763 -0.82 -5.84 -5.30
C TYR A 763 -0.82 -6.41 -6.74
N ASN A 764 -1.80 -6.01 -7.54
CA ASN A 764 -2.11 -6.60 -8.84
C ASN A 764 -1.18 -6.02 -9.91
N ASN A 765 -0.92 -6.79 -10.97
CA ASN A 765 -0.32 -6.23 -12.17
C ASN A 765 -1.35 -5.33 -12.89
N THR A 766 -1.10 -4.03 -12.90
CA THR A 766 -1.92 -3.04 -13.63
C THR A 766 -1.70 -3.14 -15.15
N GLY A 767 -0.52 -3.59 -15.58
CA GLY A 767 -0.14 -3.87 -16.97
C GLY A 767 -0.64 -5.23 -17.50
N ARG A 768 -1.63 -5.85 -16.85
CA ARG A 768 -2.10 -7.23 -17.12
C ARG A 768 -2.57 -7.54 -18.54
N SER A 769 -2.96 -6.52 -19.32
CA SER A 769 -3.45 -6.67 -20.69
C SER A 769 -2.33 -6.63 -21.74
N THR A 770 -1.12 -6.23 -21.36
CA THR A 770 0.01 -6.12 -22.28
C THR A 770 0.43 -7.48 -22.79
N THR A 771 0.73 -7.56 -24.08
CA THR A 771 1.24 -8.76 -24.73
C THR A 771 2.71 -8.58 -25.07
N ASN A 772 3.39 -9.59 -25.63
CA ASN A 772 4.78 -9.43 -26.03
C ASN A 772 4.91 -8.39 -27.15
N SER A 773 4.01 -8.42 -28.14
CA SER A 773 4.04 -7.45 -29.23
C SER A 773 3.77 -6.03 -28.73
N THR A 774 2.77 -5.82 -27.86
CA THR A 774 2.48 -4.45 -27.40
C THR A 774 3.52 -3.93 -26.41
N ARG A 775 4.13 -4.79 -25.59
CA ARG A 775 5.31 -4.42 -24.79
C ARG A 775 6.43 -3.92 -25.69
N ASP A 776 6.76 -4.67 -26.73
CA ASP A 776 7.89 -4.36 -27.61
C ASP A 776 7.66 -3.06 -28.38
N LEU A 777 6.42 -2.79 -28.79
CA LEU A 777 6.02 -1.49 -29.35
C LEU A 777 6.19 -0.34 -28.36
N ILE A 778 5.76 -0.52 -27.09
CA ILE A 778 5.95 0.50 -26.05
C ILE A 778 7.44 0.80 -25.83
N ILE A 779 8.27 -0.25 -25.75
CA ILE A 779 9.73 -0.09 -25.58
C ILE A 779 10.34 0.60 -26.81
N GLN A 780 9.92 0.23 -28.02
CA GLN A 780 10.37 0.86 -29.25
C GLN A 780 10.06 2.36 -29.26
N GLU A 781 8.84 2.77 -28.90
CA GLU A 781 8.48 4.19 -28.84
C GLU A 781 9.26 4.96 -27.77
N PHE A 782 9.57 4.35 -26.62
CA PHE A 782 10.50 4.95 -25.67
C PHE A 782 11.89 5.16 -26.27
N GLN A 783 12.40 4.20 -27.04
CA GLN A 783 13.68 4.31 -27.73
C GLN A 783 13.65 5.37 -28.84
N CYS A 784 12.56 5.49 -29.59
CA CYS A 784 12.38 6.53 -30.60
C CYS A 784 12.45 7.93 -29.97
N VAL A 785 11.85 8.14 -28.80
CA VAL A 785 11.98 9.41 -28.07
C VAL A 785 13.43 9.65 -27.64
N LEU A 786 14.16 8.64 -27.16
CA LEU A 786 15.56 8.81 -26.80
C LEU A 786 16.44 9.15 -28.01
N GLN A 787 16.21 8.51 -29.15
CA GLN A 787 16.90 8.84 -30.40
C GLN A 787 16.61 10.27 -30.86
N LEU A 788 15.36 10.72 -30.71
CA LEU A 788 14.97 12.11 -30.97
C LEU A 788 15.76 13.06 -30.07
N LEU A 789 15.81 12.77 -28.76
CA LEU A 789 16.58 13.58 -27.80
C LEU A 789 18.08 13.59 -28.11
N ASP A 790 18.66 12.47 -28.53
CA ASP A 790 20.09 12.38 -28.90
C ASP A 790 20.41 13.12 -30.22
N SER A 791 19.43 13.23 -31.13
CA SER A 791 19.59 13.91 -32.43
C SER A 791 19.53 15.43 -32.33
N VAL A 792 18.93 15.96 -31.26
CA VAL A 792 18.77 17.39 -31.01
C VAL A 792 19.92 17.86 -30.12
N ASN A 793 20.61 18.94 -30.50
CA ASN A 793 21.65 19.53 -29.68
C ASN A 793 21.04 20.32 -28.51
N ILE A 794 20.72 19.64 -27.41
CA ILE A 794 19.99 20.21 -26.27
C ILE A 794 20.96 20.96 -25.35
N ILE A 795 21.24 22.22 -25.69
CA ILE A 795 22.12 23.09 -24.87
C ILE A 795 21.30 24.15 -24.14
N THR A 796 20.34 24.77 -24.83
CA THR A 796 19.57 25.90 -24.30
C THR A 796 18.19 25.49 -23.79
N CYS A 797 17.54 26.36 -23.01
CA CYS A 797 16.14 26.15 -22.62
C CYS A 797 15.19 26.10 -23.82
N GLU A 798 15.51 26.82 -24.91
CA GLU A 798 14.71 26.82 -26.13
C GLU A 798 14.79 25.46 -26.85
N ASP A 799 15.98 24.85 -26.91
CA ASP A 799 16.17 23.50 -27.46
C ASP A 799 15.36 22.47 -26.65
N LYS A 800 15.37 22.58 -25.32
CA LYS A 800 14.57 21.71 -24.43
C LYS A 800 13.08 21.86 -24.67
N MET A 801 12.59 23.09 -24.81
CA MET A 801 11.18 23.36 -25.13
C MET A 801 10.78 22.79 -26.49
N ASN A 802 11.64 22.96 -27.51
CA ASN A 802 11.42 22.41 -28.84
C ASN A 802 11.40 20.88 -28.82
N ALA A 803 12.30 20.24 -28.08
CA ALA A 803 12.30 18.79 -27.90
C ALA A 803 11.01 18.29 -27.21
N LEU A 804 10.56 18.95 -26.13
CA LEU A 804 9.28 18.60 -25.48
C LEU A 804 8.09 18.71 -26.44
N LYS A 805 8.07 19.75 -27.27
CA LYS A 805 7.04 19.94 -28.30
C LYS A 805 7.10 18.82 -29.35
N GLN A 806 8.28 18.51 -29.88
CA GLN A 806 8.46 17.45 -30.89
C GLN A 806 8.03 16.08 -30.35
N ILE A 807 8.29 15.77 -29.07
CA ILE A 807 7.80 14.54 -28.43
C ILE A 807 6.27 14.48 -28.48
N LEU A 808 5.59 15.57 -28.13
CA LEU A 808 4.12 15.62 -28.15
C LEU A 808 3.53 15.63 -29.56
N GLU A 809 4.30 15.98 -30.59
CA GLU A 809 3.91 15.97 -32.00
C GLU A 809 4.15 14.62 -32.70
N LEU A 810 4.72 13.63 -32.00
CA LEU A 810 4.85 12.26 -32.53
C LEU A 810 3.47 11.68 -32.83
N ASN A 811 3.35 11.03 -34.00
CA ASN A 811 2.09 10.50 -34.52
C ASN A 811 2.01 8.99 -34.35
N ASN A 812 0.78 8.48 -34.29
CA ASN A 812 0.48 7.05 -34.29
C ASN A 812 0.89 6.40 -35.62
N ASP A 813 1.88 5.51 -35.58
CA ASP A 813 2.35 4.70 -36.71
C ASP A 813 1.55 3.39 -36.86
N PHE A 814 0.21 3.46 -36.77
CA PHE A 814 -0.67 2.33 -37.04
C PHE A 814 -1.29 2.41 -38.44
N PRO A 815 -1.18 1.37 -39.29
CA PRO A 815 -0.31 0.20 -39.16
C PRO A 815 1.14 0.55 -39.50
N ASN A 816 2.10 -0.05 -38.78
CA ASN A 816 3.52 0.27 -38.95
C ASN A 816 4.08 -0.30 -40.25
N GLU A 817 5.29 0.14 -40.62
CA GLU A 817 5.97 -0.26 -41.86
C GLU A 817 6.21 -1.77 -42.00
N LYS A 818 6.26 -2.51 -40.88
CA LYS A 818 6.47 -3.97 -40.87
C LYS A 818 5.18 -4.77 -41.12
N THR A 819 4.03 -4.11 -41.04
CA THR A 819 2.74 -4.75 -41.26
C THR A 819 2.64 -5.21 -42.73
N LYS A 820 1.91 -6.29 -42.99
CA LYS A 820 1.60 -6.76 -44.36
C LYS A 820 0.12 -7.01 -44.59
N SER A 821 -0.63 -7.33 -43.54
CA SER A 821 -2.09 -7.54 -43.61
C SER A 821 -2.80 -7.01 -42.37
N LEU A 822 -4.11 -6.79 -42.51
CA LEU A 822 -5.00 -6.38 -41.45
C LEU A 822 -6.19 -7.33 -41.35
N LEU A 823 -6.57 -7.70 -40.13
CA LEU A 823 -7.91 -8.21 -39.82
C LEU A 823 -8.79 -7.03 -39.42
N GLN A 824 -9.79 -6.70 -40.24
CA GLN A 824 -10.77 -5.67 -39.94
C GLN A 824 -12.07 -6.32 -39.47
N LEU A 825 -12.49 -5.99 -38.25
CA LEU A 825 -13.80 -6.32 -37.70
C LEU A 825 -14.78 -5.19 -38.03
N THR A 826 -15.96 -5.54 -38.53
CA THR A 826 -17.08 -4.61 -38.74
C THR A 826 -18.21 -4.99 -37.79
N LEU A 827 -18.58 -4.04 -36.94
CA LEU A 827 -19.63 -4.14 -35.94
C LEU A 827 -20.83 -3.33 -36.41
N SER A 828 -22.03 -3.87 -36.33
CA SER A 828 -23.24 -3.12 -36.70
C SER A 828 -24.42 -3.38 -35.77
N SER A 829 -25.29 -2.37 -35.65
CA SER A 829 -26.53 -2.39 -34.88
C SER A 829 -27.59 -1.50 -35.55
N GLU A 830 -28.79 -1.43 -34.98
CA GLU A 830 -29.87 -0.55 -35.47
C GLU A 830 -29.69 0.92 -35.05
N ASN A 831 -29.04 1.18 -33.91
CA ASN A 831 -28.84 2.52 -33.37
C ASN A 831 -27.56 2.63 -32.53
N ILE A 832 -27.12 3.86 -32.28
CA ILE A 832 -25.88 4.18 -31.56
C ILE A 832 -25.82 3.59 -30.14
N HIS A 833 -26.95 3.56 -29.41
CA HIS A 833 -26.98 3.03 -28.05
C HIS A 833 -26.68 1.53 -28.04
N GLU A 834 -27.34 0.77 -28.92
CA GLU A 834 -27.06 -0.65 -29.11
C GLU A 834 -25.63 -0.88 -29.61
N LEU A 835 -25.12 -0.01 -30.48
CA LEU A 835 -23.76 -0.13 -31.00
C LEU A 835 -22.74 0.00 -29.87
N ASP A 836 -22.93 0.95 -28.97
CA ASP A 836 -22.03 1.17 -27.84
C ASP A 836 -22.05 0.02 -26.84
N GLU A 837 -23.23 -0.51 -26.50
CA GLU A 837 -23.34 -1.71 -25.65
C GLU A 837 -22.62 -2.91 -26.30
N TRP A 838 -22.82 -3.07 -27.61
CA TRP A 838 -22.19 -4.13 -28.38
C TRP A 838 -20.67 -3.98 -28.41
N ILE A 839 -20.16 -2.78 -28.70
CA ILE A 839 -18.74 -2.44 -28.64
C ILE A 839 -18.17 -2.73 -27.26
N GLY A 840 -18.86 -2.36 -26.17
CA GLY A 840 -18.44 -2.65 -24.80
C GLY A 840 -18.26 -4.16 -24.55
N TRP A 841 -19.21 -4.97 -25.04
CA TRP A 841 -19.09 -6.43 -25.00
C TRP A 841 -17.88 -6.93 -25.79
N ILE A 842 -17.66 -6.45 -27.02
CA ILE A 842 -16.52 -6.84 -27.85
C ILE A 842 -15.18 -6.47 -27.18
N LYS A 843 -15.05 -5.22 -26.72
CA LYS A 843 -13.87 -4.68 -26.03
C LYS A 843 -13.39 -5.60 -24.90
N SER A 844 -14.31 -6.08 -24.08
CA SER A 844 -13.99 -6.96 -22.94
C SER A 844 -13.46 -8.36 -23.32
N ARG A 845 -13.49 -8.75 -24.61
CA ARG A 845 -12.91 -10.01 -25.13
C ARG A 845 -11.68 -9.80 -26.02
N LEU A 846 -11.39 -8.58 -26.47
CA LEU A 846 -10.28 -8.30 -27.39
C LEU A 846 -8.93 -8.75 -26.83
N VAL A 847 -8.65 -8.44 -25.57
CA VAL A 847 -7.38 -8.82 -24.91
C VAL A 847 -7.14 -10.33 -24.95
N ARG A 848 -8.20 -11.13 -24.73
CA ARG A 848 -8.10 -12.59 -24.80
C ARG A 848 -7.79 -13.05 -26.23
N PHE A 849 -8.43 -12.44 -27.22
CA PHE A 849 -8.20 -12.81 -28.62
C PHE A 849 -6.77 -12.48 -29.08
N VAL A 850 -6.24 -11.32 -28.71
CA VAL A 850 -4.86 -10.93 -29.04
C VAL A 850 -3.88 -11.89 -28.38
N ASN A 851 -4.08 -12.24 -27.10
CA ASN A 851 -3.25 -13.23 -26.40
C ASN A 851 -3.31 -14.61 -27.06
N ASP A 852 -4.50 -15.11 -27.42
CA ASP A 852 -4.64 -16.39 -28.12
C ASP A 852 -3.88 -16.38 -29.47
N CYS A 853 -3.85 -15.23 -30.17
CA CYS A 853 -3.09 -15.09 -31.42
C CYS A 853 -1.56 -15.05 -31.21
N GLU A 854 -1.06 -14.49 -30.10
CA GLU A 854 0.38 -14.55 -29.81
C GLU A 854 0.82 -15.91 -29.27
N GLU A 855 0.09 -16.45 -28.29
CA GLU A 855 0.49 -17.66 -27.55
C GLU A 855 0.21 -18.94 -28.36
N GLU A 856 -0.95 -19.06 -29.01
CA GLU A 856 -1.31 -20.26 -29.77
C GLU A 856 -0.86 -20.20 -31.25
N CYS A 857 -0.69 -19.00 -31.80
CA CYS A 857 -0.38 -18.82 -33.23
C CYS A 857 1.02 -18.25 -33.49
N HIS A 858 1.76 -17.82 -32.46
CA HIS A 858 3.10 -17.22 -32.60
C HIS A 858 3.15 -16.03 -33.57
N LEU A 859 2.07 -15.25 -33.63
CA LEU A 859 1.96 -14.07 -34.48
C LEU A 859 2.43 -12.82 -33.75
N ILE A 860 3.07 -11.90 -34.48
CA ILE A 860 3.36 -10.53 -34.00
C ILE A 860 2.20 -9.63 -34.43
N ILE A 861 1.64 -8.90 -33.47
CA ILE A 861 0.38 -8.18 -33.63
C ILE A 861 0.54 -6.74 -33.19
N GLN A 862 0.08 -5.81 -34.02
CA GLN A 862 -0.12 -4.42 -33.61
C GLN A 862 -1.63 -4.17 -33.52
N THR A 863 -2.09 -3.62 -32.40
CA THR A 863 -3.51 -3.36 -32.14
C THR A 863 -3.85 -1.90 -32.46
N GLN A 864 -5.04 -1.65 -33.01
CA GLN A 864 -5.53 -0.28 -33.14
C GLN A 864 -5.95 0.25 -31.76
N CYS A 865 -5.57 1.47 -31.40
CA CYS A 865 -5.86 2.06 -30.09
C CYS A 865 -7.25 2.72 -29.98
N SER A 866 -8.11 2.55 -30.97
CA SER A 866 -9.46 3.12 -31.02
C SER A 866 -10.37 2.31 -31.95
N ILE A 867 -11.68 2.47 -31.75
CA ILE A 867 -12.71 1.95 -32.65
C ILE A 867 -13.25 3.14 -33.44
N GLU A 868 -13.34 2.99 -34.75
CA GLU A 868 -13.79 4.05 -35.64
C GLU A 868 -15.27 3.88 -35.96
N TYR A 869 -16.07 4.91 -35.71
CA TYR A 869 -17.48 4.92 -36.06
C TYR A 869 -17.68 5.41 -37.50
N GLN A 870 -18.61 4.77 -38.20
CA GLN A 870 -19.08 5.25 -39.49
C GLN A 870 -20.00 6.46 -39.31
N SER A 871 -20.15 7.28 -40.35
CA SER A 871 -20.89 8.55 -40.30
C SER A 871 -22.36 8.42 -39.88
N ASN A 872 -22.96 7.25 -40.06
CA ASN A 872 -24.34 6.93 -39.70
C ASN A 872 -24.49 6.47 -38.24
N ASN A 873 -23.39 6.29 -37.49
CA ASN A 873 -23.38 5.84 -36.09
C ASN A 873 -24.09 4.50 -35.82
N THR A 874 -24.28 3.68 -36.87
CA THR A 874 -24.85 2.32 -36.79
C THR A 874 -23.83 1.24 -37.10
N GLU A 875 -22.65 1.62 -37.58
CA GLU A 875 -21.54 0.72 -37.89
C GLU A 875 -20.22 1.26 -37.30
N ALA A 876 -19.35 0.34 -36.90
CA ALA A 876 -18.03 0.65 -36.37
C ALA A 876 -16.97 -0.37 -36.79
N PHE A 877 -15.72 0.08 -36.90
CA PHE A 877 -14.59 -0.72 -37.39
C PHE A 877 -13.48 -0.82 -36.36
N TYR A 878 -12.87 -2.01 -36.27
CA TYR A 878 -11.68 -2.25 -35.46
C TYR A 878 -10.67 -3.10 -36.22
N SER A 879 -9.40 -2.68 -36.25
CA SER A 879 -8.36 -3.35 -37.01
C SER A 879 -7.26 -3.95 -36.13
N LEU A 880 -6.76 -5.12 -36.53
CA LEU A 880 -5.55 -5.74 -36.00
C LEU A 880 -4.56 -5.95 -37.13
N ALA A 881 -3.31 -5.58 -36.90
CA ALA A 881 -2.25 -5.61 -37.88
C ALA A 881 -1.29 -6.79 -37.66
N PHE A 882 -0.90 -7.44 -38.76
CA PHE A 882 -0.05 -8.62 -38.77
C PHE A 882 1.11 -8.46 -39.75
N GLN A 883 2.26 -9.07 -39.42
CA GLN A 883 3.46 -9.08 -40.28
C GLN A 883 3.42 -10.14 -41.39
N LEU A 884 2.36 -10.96 -41.45
CA LEU A 884 2.12 -11.94 -42.51
C LEU A 884 1.30 -11.32 -43.64
N ASP A 885 1.54 -11.74 -44.87
CA ASP A 885 0.69 -11.36 -46.00
C ASP A 885 -0.73 -11.97 -45.87
N PRO A 886 -1.74 -11.42 -46.55
CA PRO A 886 -3.12 -11.87 -46.41
C PRO A 886 -3.35 -13.35 -46.72
N GLN A 887 -2.64 -13.91 -47.73
CA GLN A 887 -2.83 -15.30 -48.14
C GLN A 887 -2.28 -16.26 -47.10
N THR A 888 -1.08 -15.97 -46.58
CA THR A 888 -0.47 -16.77 -45.51
C THR A 888 -1.28 -16.70 -44.22
N LEU A 889 -1.82 -15.54 -43.87
CA LEU A 889 -2.66 -15.39 -42.68
C LEU A 889 -3.99 -16.15 -42.81
N ASP A 890 -4.62 -16.11 -43.98
CA ASP A 890 -5.88 -16.83 -44.26
C ASP A 890 -5.70 -18.36 -44.20
N GLN A 891 -4.53 -18.85 -44.63
CA GLN A 891 -4.17 -20.28 -44.55
C GLN A 891 -3.71 -20.72 -43.15
N HIS A 892 -3.53 -19.81 -42.20
CA HIS A 892 -2.99 -20.11 -40.88
C HIS A 892 -4.04 -20.80 -39.98
N GLN A 893 -4.00 -22.13 -39.93
CA GLN A 893 -5.03 -22.97 -39.28
C GLN A 893 -5.31 -22.60 -37.81
N ASN A 894 -4.26 -22.39 -37.01
CA ASN A 894 -4.42 -22.02 -35.59
C ASN A 894 -5.07 -20.65 -35.44
N PHE A 895 -4.74 -19.70 -36.32
CA PHE A 895 -5.29 -18.34 -36.28
C PHE A 895 -6.79 -18.38 -36.58
N PHE A 896 -7.19 -19.13 -37.61
CA PHE A 896 -8.60 -19.29 -37.95
C PHE A 896 -9.39 -19.98 -36.83
N ARG A 897 -8.78 -20.92 -36.11
CA ARG A 897 -9.36 -21.54 -34.91
C ARG A 897 -9.59 -20.50 -33.80
N CYS A 898 -8.59 -19.68 -33.49
CA CYS A 898 -8.69 -18.60 -32.51
C CYS A 898 -9.73 -17.54 -32.91
N LEU A 899 -9.79 -17.17 -34.19
CA LEU A 899 -10.77 -16.24 -34.73
C LEU A 899 -12.20 -16.77 -34.59
N LYS A 900 -12.45 -18.03 -34.95
CA LYS A 900 -13.77 -18.66 -34.75
C LYS A 900 -14.18 -18.69 -33.28
N LYS A 901 -13.25 -19.04 -32.39
CA LYS A 901 -13.47 -19.04 -30.92
C LYS A 901 -13.85 -17.63 -30.44
N CYS A 902 -13.17 -16.59 -30.90
CA CYS A 902 -13.46 -15.20 -30.59
C CYS A 902 -14.86 -14.77 -31.09
N LEU A 903 -15.16 -15.01 -32.37
CA LEU A 903 -16.47 -14.69 -32.95
C LEU A 903 -17.61 -15.43 -32.26
N HIS A 904 -17.39 -16.68 -31.85
CA HIS A 904 -18.38 -17.44 -31.07
C HIS A 904 -18.65 -16.80 -29.71
N GLN A 905 -17.62 -16.29 -29.01
CA GLN A 905 -17.79 -15.58 -27.73
C GLN A 905 -18.64 -14.31 -27.87
N PHE A 906 -18.61 -13.65 -29.03
CA PHE A 906 -19.48 -12.50 -29.28
C PHE A 906 -20.95 -12.91 -29.31
N ASN A 907 -21.26 -14.07 -29.91
CA ASN A 907 -22.63 -14.61 -29.95
C ASN A 907 -23.19 -14.99 -28.56
N LEU A 908 -22.36 -15.12 -27.53
CA LEU A 908 -22.77 -15.46 -26.16
C LEU A 908 -23.22 -14.24 -25.32
N TYR A 909 -23.39 -13.06 -25.92
CA TYR A 909 -23.86 -11.88 -25.21
C TYR A 909 -25.31 -12.08 -24.71
N PRO A 910 -25.60 -12.01 -23.39
CA PRO A 910 -26.93 -12.30 -22.87
C PRO A 910 -28.03 -11.37 -23.40
N ASN A 911 -27.69 -10.11 -23.68
CA ASN A 911 -28.64 -9.10 -24.18
C ASN A 911 -28.53 -8.92 -25.70
N ARG A 912 -28.01 -9.92 -26.42
CA ARG A 912 -27.81 -9.81 -27.86
C ARG A 912 -29.14 -9.66 -28.60
N LYS A 913 -29.25 -8.59 -29.38
CA LYS A 913 -30.35 -8.35 -30.30
C LYS A 913 -30.03 -8.90 -31.70
N THR A 914 -31.06 -9.14 -32.51
CA THR A 914 -30.92 -9.59 -33.91
C THR A 914 -30.22 -8.55 -34.79
N SER A 915 -30.32 -7.27 -34.41
CA SER A 915 -29.63 -6.13 -35.01
C SER A 915 -28.11 -6.19 -34.83
N MET A 916 -27.62 -6.78 -33.72
CA MET A 916 -26.21 -6.80 -33.35
C MET A 916 -25.42 -7.85 -34.14
N LYS A 917 -24.63 -7.37 -35.11
CA LYS A 917 -23.83 -8.21 -36.02
C LYS A 917 -22.35 -7.88 -35.90
N VAL A 918 -21.54 -8.89 -36.23
CA VAL A 918 -20.09 -8.80 -36.35
C VAL A 918 -19.66 -9.58 -37.58
N SER A 919 -18.86 -8.96 -38.43
CA SER A 919 -18.23 -9.58 -39.59
C SER A 919 -16.75 -9.24 -39.60
N TYR A 920 -15.96 -9.98 -40.37
CA TYR A 920 -14.52 -9.74 -40.51
C TYR A 920 -14.08 -9.85 -41.96
N LYS A 921 -13.01 -9.13 -42.31
CA LYS A 921 -12.27 -9.31 -43.55
C LYS A 921 -10.76 -9.22 -43.30
N ILE A 922 -9.99 -9.99 -44.06
CA ILE A 922 -8.52 -9.87 -44.10
C ILE A 922 -8.18 -9.07 -45.36
N VAL A 923 -7.45 -7.97 -45.20
CA VAL A 923 -7.10 -7.06 -46.30
C VAL A 923 -5.59 -6.80 -46.33
N SER A 924 -5.06 -6.54 -47.53
CA SER A 924 -3.71 -6.02 -47.67
C SER A 924 -3.63 -4.57 -47.19
N ILE A 925 -2.45 -4.10 -46.79
CA ILE A 925 -2.26 -2.68 -46.44
C ILE A 925 -2.59 -1.77 -47.62
N HIS A 926 -2.22 -2.19 -48.83
CA HIS A 926 -2.47 -1.41 -50.04
C HIS A 926 -3.98 -1.16 -50.21
N ASP A 927 -4.78 -2.22 -50.13
CA ASP A 927 -6.24 -2.14 -50.28
C ASP A 927 -6.87 -1.32 -49.16
N TRP A 928 -6.43 -1.52 -47.92
CA TRP A 928 -6.92 -0.73 -46.78
C TRP A 928 -6.61 0.77 -46.91
N LYS A 929 -5.41 1.14 -47.38
CA LYS A 929 -5.05 2.54 -47.64
C LYS A 929 -5.89 3.12 -48.77
N LEU A 930 -6.14 2.36 -49.83
CA LEU A 930 -7.00 2.77 -50.94
C LEU A 930 -8.45 3.02 -50.50
N GLU A 931 -9.04 2.11 -49.73
CA GLU A 931 -10.40 2.25 -49.20
C GLU A 931 -10.58 3.52 -48.35
N ARG A 932 -9.56 3.94 -47.59
CA ARG A 932 -9.58 5.18 -46.79
C ARG A 932 -9.27 6.46 -47.58
N MET A 933 -8.64 6.35 -48.74
CA MET A 933 -8.39 7.49 -49.64
C MET A 933 -9.62 7.83 -50.50
N GLN A 934 -10.48 6.85 -50.80
CA GLN A 934 -11.66 7.02 -51.65
C GLN A 934 -12.71 8.05 -51.14
N PRO A 935 -12.99 8.19 -49.82
CA PRO A 935 -13.88 9.25 -49.33
C PRO A 935 -13.34 10.67 -49.55
N LYS A 936 -12.02 10.86 -49.58
CA LYS A 936 -11.39 12.15 -49.90
C LYS A 936 -11.46 12.47 -51.39
N LEU A 937 -11.30 11.47 -52.26
CA LEU A 937 -11.48 11.66 -53.71
C LEU A 937 -12.93 11.94 -54.11
N GLN A 938 -13.93 11.33 -53.46
CA GLN A 938 -15.34 11.62 -53.73
C GLN A 938 -15.77 13.03 -53.28
N ARG A 939 -15.06 13.68 -52.35
CA ARG A 939 -15.26 15.08 -51.95
C ARG A 939 -14.53 16.11 -52.83
N ILE A 940 -13.59 15.66 -53.67
CA ILE A 940 -12.89 16.50 -54.66
C ILE A 940 -13.55 16.38 -56.04
N ILE A 941 -14.33 15.31 -56.27
CA ILE A 941 -15.08 15.04 -57.51
C ILE A 941 -16.57 15.44 -57.39
N LYS A 942 -17.08 15.70 -56.18
CA LYS A 942 -18.34 16.43 -55.94
C LYS A 942 -18.02 17.88 -55.62
#